data_AF-A0AAD9WWB1-F1
#
_entry.id   AF-A0AAD9WWB1-F1
#
_cell.length_a   1.000
_cell.length_b   1.000
_cell.length_c   1.000
_cell.angle_alpha   90.00
_cell.angle_beta   90.00
_cell.angle_gamma   90.00
#
_symmetry.space_group_name_H-M   'P 1'
#
loop_
_entity.id
_entity.type
_entity.pdbx_description
1 polymer ?
#
loop_
_entity_poly.entity_id
_entity_poly.type
_entity_poly.pdbx_seq_one_letter_code
_entity_poly.pdbx_strand_id
1 'polypeptide(L)'
;MDLISLGLTIGRCVIGISWTDFFCLLQSLPGFLICHNTAFLGTSQIIVQCLSVNPSWIGVRHNEMLVDAMRGWKKCTVKGLKGLVLFSKAKTTKLRLKNWLIEKRKAVSPIPNIERQLEEVERNAVKEGWTLPLRKERLDLISALWKQLQIEEQQWRQKSRVHWLKDGDKNSNFFHAMVQVKRRTNHMGEVLIKGRLCKDPVSIRKGIFCHFKEYFQRDSWSRPKMRSLDFQKIEEVDRVFLEDVFCVKEVRLVLKDCEGNKASEPDRLNLKFIKGNWQLIEEDFMNFLKEFHRDGSIVKHLNRTFLSLIPKIRSPSSLSDYRPISLVGSLYKLLSKILINRLKRVMDGIIGESQTAFVKGRQIMDSFVIANEIIHSWKKDREGGLIIKLDFEKAYDNIDHAFLDKVLEEMGFGSRWRGWINSCIFTPSLSVLVNGSPTEQFSIHKGLRQGDPLSPLLFNIVSEVLNMMMLKASSIHLFEDARFGSNNVHVTHLQFADDTIVFLRPKVEFVVNLKRTLHCFEMVSSLHINFFKSGVAKVGKIGNMGDTWAKSLRCKAVNLPINYLELPFGANPNRKNFWEPVVLKIEKQLAQWKMRFLSMGGRLVLIKYVLASMPTYFISIFKMPLGVAKRIAKLQRDFFWGDGVSKRKIHIVDWNTICKSKADGGLGIGHLLVQNTGLLVKWLWRFGREVNSLWKRVICDKYGANTKDLRWDWKSSGT
;
A
#
# COMPACT_ATOMS: atom_id res chain seq x y z
N MET A 1 41.01 -49.12 -1.53
CA MET A 1 40.50 -49.95 -2.65
C MET A 1 39.08 -50.40 -2.27
N ASP A 2 38.08 -49.51 -2.18
CA ASP A 2 37.40 -48.74 -3.25
C ASP A 2 36.50 -49.65 -4.12
N LEU A 3 35.24 -49.37 -4.51
CA LEU A 3 34.53 -48.10 -4.78
C LEU A 3 32.97 -48.34 -4.90
N ILE A 4 32.16 -47.55 -4.17
CA ILE A 4 30.97 -46.73 -4.58
C ILE A 4 29.76 -47.32 -5.36
N SER A 5 28.51 -47.16 -4.87
CA SER A 5 27.47 -46.21 -5.40
C SER A 5 26.02 -46.47 -4.89
N LEU A 6 25.21 -45.39 -4.85
CA LEU A 6 23.72 -45.30 -4.77
C LEU A 6 23.00 -45.43 -3.42
N GLY A 7 22.92 -44.31 -2.67
CA GLY A 7 21.92 -44.07 -1.62
C GLY A 7 20.76 -43.19 -2.11
N LEU A 8 19.61 -43.80 -2.40
CA LEU A 8 18.33 -43.13 -2.70
C LEU A 8 17.62 -42.74 -1.39
N THR A 9 17.32 -41.46 -1.18
CA THR A 9 16.49 -40.97 -0.07
C THR A 9 15.07 -40.69 -0.58
N ILE A 10 14.11 -41.53 -0.19
CA ILE A 10 12.69 -41.40 -0.58
C ILE A 10 11.97 -40.50 0.44
N GLY A 11 11.50 -39.34 -0.03
CA GLY A 11 10.70 -38.39 0.76
C GLY A 11 9.20 -38.54 0.50
N ARG A 12 8.48 -38.98 1.54
CA ARG A 12 7.03 -38.88 1.86
C ARG A 12 6.02 -38.75 0.70
N CYS A 13 5.23 -39.81 0.52
CA CYS A 13 4.01 -39.86 -0.29
C CYS A 13 2.76 -39.48 0.54
N VAL A 14 1.73 -38.96 -0.13
CA VAL A 14 0.35 -38.77 0.38
C VAL A 14 -0.48 -39.94 -0.16
N ILE A 15 -1.19 -40.67 0.70
CA ILE A 15 -1.97 -41.85 0.30
C ILE A 15 -3.45 -41.63 0.65
N GLY A 16 -4.34 -41.89 -0.32
CA GLY A 16 -5.79 -41.96 -0.18
C GLY A 16 -6.26 -43.29 0.41
N ILE A 17 -7.55 -43.40 0.68
CA ILE A 17 -8.20 -44.36 1.60
C ILE A 17 -8.16 -45.87 1.17
N SER A 18 -7.29 -46.31 0.27
CA SER A 18 -7.28 -47.72 -0.22
C SER A 18 -6.00 -48.53 0.05
N TRP A 19 -5.21 -48.21 1.08
CA TRP A 19 -3.89 -48.85 1.31
C TRP A 19 -3.58 -49.16 2.80
N THR A 20 -4.60 -49.47 3.60
CA THR A 20 -4.43 -49.69 5.05
C THR A 20 -3.82 -51.05 5.43
N ASP A 21 -3.67 -51.99 4.51
CA ASP A 21 -3.49 -53.40 4.93
C ASP A 21 -2.06 -53.96 4.75
N PHE A 22 -1.02 -53.13 4.56
CA PHE A 22 0.33 -53.67 4.29
C PHE A 22 1.52 -53.20 5.16
N PHE A 23 1.37 -52.30 6.14
CA PHE A 23 2.53 -51.92 6.99
C PHE A 23 2.16 -51.60 8.45
N CYS A 24 2.24 -52.63 9.32
CA CYS A 24 2.12 -52.51 10.78
C CYS A 24 3.48 -52.43 11.53
N LEU A 25 4.59 -52.03 10.89
CA LEU A 25 5.92 -52.19 11.49
C LEU A 25 6.89 -51.01 11.27
N LEU A 26 6.47 -49.79 11.62
CA LEU A 26 7.37 -48.62 11.66
C LEU A 26 7.08 -47.70 12.87
N GLN A 27 7.11 -48.30 14.06
CA GLN A 27 7.01 -47.58 15.34
C GLN A 27 8.32 -47.56 16.16
N SER A 28 9.47 -47.85 15.56
CA SER A 28 10.73 -47.98 16.31
C SER A 28 11.95 -47.45 15.56
N LEU A 29 12.12 -46.12 15.44
CA LEU A 29 13.45 -45.51 15.25
C LEU A 29 13.57 -44.14 15.97
N PRO A 30 14.66 -43.87 16.72
CA PRO A 30 14.87 -42.62 17.45
C PRO A 30 15.28 -41.45 16.53
N GLY A 31 14.72 -40.26 16.78
CA GLY A 31 14.81 -39.08 15.90
C GLY A 31 15.97 -38.10 16.19
N PHE A 32 17.14 -38.57 16.61
CA PHE A 32 18.28 -37.70 16.95
C PHE A 32 19.51 -38.05 16.10
N LEU A 33 19.50 -37.73 14.80
CA LEU A 33 20.71 -37.70 13.93
C LEU A 33 20.38 -37.20 12.50
N ILE A 34 19.98 -35.94 12.34
CA ILE A 34 20.20 -35.20 11.07
C ILE A 34 20.56 -33.74 11.40
N CYS A 35 21.72 -33.56 12.03
CA CYS A 35 22.39 -32.28 12.19
C CYS A 35 23.72 -32.35 11.43
N HIS A 36 23.85 -31.64 10.30
CA HIS A 36 25.16 -31.25 9.79
C HIS A 36 25.36 -29.77 10.12
N ASN A 37 26.13 -29.54 11.18
CA ASN A 37 26.64 -28.24 11.58
C ASN A 37 27.59 -27.66 10.51
N THR A 38 27.61 -26.33 10.41
CA THR A 38 28.84 -25.61 10.05
C THR A 38 29.08 -24.58 11.14
N ALA A 39 30.16 -24.76 11.90
CA ALA A 39 30.59 -23.85 12.94
C ALA A 39 31.29 -22.62 12.34
N PHE A 40 31.11 -21.47 12.99
CA PHE A 40 32.08 -20.37 12.97
C PHE A 40 32.12 -19.77 14.38
N LEU A 41 33.30 -19.75 14.98
CA LEU A 41 33.61 -19.27 16.33
C LEU A 41 34.67 -18.16 16.21
N GLY A 42 34.50 -17.11 17.03
CA GLY A 42 35.46 -16.04 17.33
C GLY A 42 34.92 -14.64 16.98
N THR A 43 35.03 -13.59 17.80
CA THR A 43 35.51 -13.38 19.19
C THR A 43 34.95 -12.03 19.68
N SER A 44 34.70 -11.93 20.99
CA SER A 44 34.54 -10.71 21.82
C SER A 44 33.35 -9.75 21.58
N GLN A 45 32.58 -9.63 22.67
CA GLN A 45 31.67 -8.53 23.07
C GLN A 45 30.47 -8.24 22.16
N ILE A 46 29.36 -8.96 22.41
CA ILE A 46 28.03 -8.45 22.06
C ILE A 46 27.62 -7.45 23.14
N ILE A 47 27.86 -6.16 22.89
CA ILE A 47 27.17 -5.08 23.60
C ILE A 47 25.69 -5.20 23.23
N VAL A 48 24.86 -5.65 24.19
CA VAL A 48 23.40 -5.65 24.06
C VAL A 48 22.92 -4.20 24.12
N GLN A 49 23.03 -3.48 23.01
CA GLN A 49 22.28 -2.24 22.82
C GLN A 49 20.80 -2.60 22.72
N CYS A 50 20.04 -2.24 23.76
CA CYS A 50 18.60 -2.36 23.83
C CYS A 50 17.91 -1.51 22.74
N LEU A 51 17.89 -2.01 21.51
CA LEU A 51 17.10 -1.44 20.42
C LEU A 51 15.62 -1.71 20.67
N SER A 52 14.91 -0.62 21.02
CA SER A 52 13.46 -0.48 21.18
C SER A 52 12.60 -1.71 20.84
N VAL A 53 12.36 -2.54 21.85
CA VAL A 53 11.43 -3.67 21.77
C VAL A 53 10.00 -3.11 21.62
N ASN A 54 9.43 -3.24 20.42
CA ASN A 54 7.99 -3.16 20.23
C ASN A 54 7.40 -4.46 20.81
N PRO A 55 6.60 -4.43 21.90
CA PRO A 55 5.98 -5.64 22.42
C PRO A 55 4.96 -6.14 21.40
N SER A 56 5.15 -7.37 20.94
CA SER A 56 4.17 -8.11 20.15
C SER A 56 3.08 -8.63 21.09
N TRP A 57 1.85 -8.11 20.94
CA TRP A 57 0.69 -8.40 21.81
C TRP A 57 -0.03 -9.71 21.48
N ILE A 58 0.69 -10.77 21.12
CA ILE A 58 0.05 -11.98 20.60
C ILE A 58 0.75 -13.20 21.22
N GLY A 59 -0.05 -14.03 21.90
CA GLY A 59 0.38 -15.35 22.39
C GLY A 59 0.33 -15.57 23.91
N VAL A 60 0.00 -14.58 24.74
CA VAL A 60 -0.11 -14.77 26.20
C VAL A 60 -1.59 -14.77 26.59
N ARG A 61 -2.00 -15.67 27.50
CA ARG A 61 -3.39 -15.87 27.97
C ARG A 61 -4.17 -14.55 27.95
N HIS A 62 -5.14 -14.47 27.04
CA HIS A 62 -5.86 -13.23 26.73
C HIS A 62 -6.41 -12.56 28.00
N ASN A 63 -6.82 -13.35 29.00
CA ASN A 63 -7.42 -12.84 30.23
C ASN A 63 -6.41 -12.16 31.19
N GLU A 64 -5.20 -12.68 31.39
CA GLU A 64 -4.22 -12.06 32.32
C GLU A 64 -3.70 -10.72 31.77
N MET A 65 -3.42 -10.68 30.47
CA MET A 65 -3.00 -9.44 29.78
C MET A 65 -4.11 -8.38 29.80
N LEU A 66 -5.37 -8.80 29.61
CA LEU A 66 -6.53 -7.91 29.70
C LEU A 66 -6.68 -7.33 31.11
N VAL A 67 -6.49 -8.14 32.15
CA VAL A 67 -6.58 -7.68 33.55
C VAL A 67 -5.53 -6.62 33.85
N ASP A 68 -4.27 -6.80 33.44
CA ASP A 68 -3.24 -5.79 33.67
C ASP A 68 -3.39 -4.55 32.76
N ALA A 69 -3.90 -4.73 31.55
CA ALA A 69 -4.30 -3.61 30.69
C ALA A 69 -5.43 -2.78 31.34
N MET A 70 -6.47 -3.45 31.86
CA MET A 70 -7.60 -2.81 32.57
C MET A 70 -7.13 -2.09 33.82
N ARG A 71 -6.27 -2.70 34.64
CA ARG A 71 -5.66 -2.03 35.80
C ARG A 71 -4.86 -0.81 35.37
N GLY A 72 -4.06 -0.92 34.30
CA GLY A 72 -3.26 0.20 33.80
C GLY A 72 -4.09 1.38 33.30
N TRP A 73 -5.19 1.09 32.61
CA TRP A 73 -6.09 2.10 32.06
C TRP A 73 -6.96 2.75 33.15
N LYS A 74 -7.51 1.96 34.08
CA LYS A 74 -8.37 2.44 35.19
C LYS A 74 -7.60 3.16 36.30
N LYS A 75 -6.38 2.72 36.63
CA LYS A 75 -5.55 3.37 37.69
C LYS A 75 -5.02 4.74 37.27
N CYS A 76 -5.06 5.10 36.00
CA CYS A 76 -4.57 6.38 35.51
C CYS A 76 -5.65 7.46 35.68
N THR A 77 -5.57 8.22 36.78
CA THR A 77 -6.47 9.34 37.10
C THR A 77 -5.83 10.66 36.69
N VAL A 78 -5.74 10.91 35.38
CA VAL A 78 -5.32 12.22 34.87
C VAL A 78 -6.56 13.08 34.64
N LYS A 79 -6.57 14.31 35.17
CA LYS A 79 -7.61 15.33 34.92
C LYS A 79 -7.12 16.33 33.87
N GLY A 80 -8.03 16.91 33.09
CA GLY A 80 -7.73 17.89 32.04
C GLY A 80 -8.38 17.55 30.70
N LEU A 81 -7.80 18.05 29.60
CA LEU A 81 -8.25 17.83 28.24
C LEU A 81 -8.43 16.34 27.94
N LYS A 82 -9.59 15.94 27.40
CA LYS A 82 -9.93 14.54 27.15
C LYS A 82 -8.93 13.85 26.22
N GLY A 83 -8.40 14.59 25.24
CA GLY A 83 -7.30 14.09 24.40
C GLY A 83 -6.02 13.76 25.18
N LEU A 84 -5.67 14.56 26.20
CA LEU A 84 -4.51 14.33 27.05
C LEU A 84 -4.74 13.16 28.01
N VAL A 85 -5.96 13.03 28.55
CA VAL A 85 -6.37 11.90 29.38
C VAL A 85 -6.22 10.60 28.60
N LEU A 86 -6.77 10.55 27.39
CA LEU A 86 -6.68 9.40 26.49
C LEU A 86 -5.23 9.03 26.18
N PHE A 87 -4.39 10.01 25.81
CA PHE A 87 -2.97 9.77 25.55
C PHE A 87 -2.22 9.25 26.79
N SER A 88 -2.49 9.83 27.96
CA SER A 88 -1.82 9.47 29.22
C SER A 88 -2.20 8.05 29.68
N LYS A 89 -3.49 7.69 29.57
CA LYS A 89 -3.97 6.33 29.82
C LYS A 89 -3.32 5.32 28.87
N ALA A 90 -3.23 5.65 27.58
CA ALA A 90 -2.55 4.81 26.59
C ALA A 90 -1.06 4.61 26.91
N LYS A 91 -0.35 5.69 27.25
CA LYS A 91 1.07 5.66 27.64
C LYS A 91 1.30 4.78 28.88
N THR A 92 0.52 5.00 29.94
CA THR A 92 0.62 4.25 31.21
C THR A 92 0.34 2.77 31.01
N THR A 93 -0.73 2.46 30.27
CA THR A 93 -1.12 1.08 29.96
C THR A 93 -0.02 0.36 29.20
N LYS A 94 0.59 1.00 28.20
CA LYS A 94 1.74 0.40 27.50
C LYS A 94 2.91 0.13 28.44
N LEU A 95 3.27 1.09 29.28
CA LEU A 95 4.46 0.99 30.13
C LEU A 95 4.33 -0.19 31.10
N ARG A 96 3.13 -0.34 31.70
CA ARG A 96 2.78 -1.51 32.50
C ARG A 96 2.86 -2.80 31.71
N LEU A 97 2.22 -2.85 30.54
CA LEU A 97 2.22 -4.05 29.73
C LEU A 97 3.62 -4.42 29.22
N LYS A 98 4.52 -3.45 28.98
CA LYS A 98 5.92 -3.69 28.65
C LYS A 98 6.65 -4.35 29.84
N ASN A 99 6.46 -3.83 31.05
CA ASN A 99 7.06 -4.40 32.26
C ASN A 99 6.53 -5.81 32.52
N TRP A 100 5.22 -6.00 32.43
CA TRP A 100 4.58 -7.31 32.51
C TRP A 100 5.14 -8.31 31.48
N LEU A 101 5.37 -7.86 30.24
CA LEU A 101 5.94 -8.73 29.20
C LEU A 101 7.40 -9.08 29.48
N ILE A 102 8.17 -8.16 30.09
CA ILE A 102 9.54 -8.43 30.54
C ILE A 102 9.52 -9.45 31.69
N GLU A 103 8.64 -9.29 32.67
CA GLU A 103 8.48 -10.20 33.80
C GLU A 103 8.03 -11.59 33.35
N LYS A 104 7.01 -11.68 32.49
CA LYS A 104 6.56 -12.95 31.90
C LYS A 104 7.64 -13.61 31.05
N ARG A 105 8.48 -12.85 30.33
CA ARG A 105 9.63 -13.42 29.59
C ARG A 105 10.71 -13.95 30.53
N LYS A 106 10.96 -13.27 31.66
CA LYS A 106 11.89 -13.78 32.69
C LYS A 106 11.35 -15.05 33.35
N ALA A 107 10.03 -15.17 33.48
CA ALA A 107 9.37 -16.34 34.07
C ALA A 107 9.29 -17.57 33.15
N VAL A 108 9.65 -17.45 31.86
CA VAL A 108 9.61 -18.57 30.90
C VAL A 108 11.03 -18.94 30.50
N SER A 109 11.36 -20.23 30.59
CA SER A 109 12.66 -20.77 30.18
C SER A 109 12.98 -20.42 28.71
N PRO A 110 14.22 -20.01 28.38
CA PRO A 110 14.64 -19.82 26.99
C PRO A 110 14.41 -21.09 26.16
N ILE A 111 14.10 -20.95 24.86
CA ILE A 111 13.93 -22.09 23.94
C ILE A 111 15.10 -23.10 24.05
N PRO A 112 16.38 -22.67 24.05
CA PRO A 112 17.51 -23.60 24.20
C PRO A 112 17.51 -24.36 25.52
N ASN A 113 16.95 -23.78 26.58
CA ASN A 113 16.88 -24.41 27.89
C ASN A 113 15.76 -25.46 27.93
N ILE A 114 14.62 -25.18 27.30
CA ILE A 114 13.53 -26.16 27.14
C ILE A 114 13.97 -27.32 26.25
N GLU A 115 14.70 -27.05 25.16
CA GLU A 115 15.29 -28.07 24.29
C GLU A 115 16.28 -28.96 25.07
N ARG A 116 17.15 -28.35 25.88
CA ARG A 116 18.10 -29.09 26.74
C ARG A 116 17.40 -29.97 27.78
N GLN A 117 16.34 -29.46 28.40
CA GLN A 117 15.50 -30.24 29.33
C GLN A 117 14.78 -31.39 28.62
N LEU A 118 14.31 -31.17 27.39
CA LEU A 118 13.69 -32.22 26.58
C LEU A 118 14.69 -33.32 26.23
N GLU A 119 15.92 -32.94 25.84
CA GLU A 119 17.02 -33.88 25.59
C GLU A 119 17.42 -34.68 26.84
N GLU A 120 17.35 -34.06 28.03
CA GLU A 120 17.64 -34.72 29.30
C GLU A 120 16.55 -35.74 29.67
N VAL A 121 15.28 -35.37 29.54
CA VAL A 121 14.14 -36.29 29.72
C VAL A 121 14.19 -37.45 28.72
N GLU A 122 14.52 -37.19 27.46
CA GLU A 122 14.66 -38.24 26.45
C GLU A 122 15.86 -39.15 26.72
N ARG A 123 16.99 -38.62 27.21
CA ARG A 123 18.15 -39.43 27.65
C ARG A 123 17.83 -40.29 28.87
N ASN A 124 17.10 -39.74 29.85
CA ASN A 124 16.69 -40.48 31.04
C ASN A 124 15.72 -41.61 30.67
N ALA A 125 14.80 -41.36 29.74
CA ALA A 125 13.89 -42.39 29.23
C ALA A 125 14.60 -43.51 28.45
N VAL A 126 15.75 -43.23 27.80
CA VAL A 126 16.59 -44.25 27.15
C VAL A 126 17.30 -45.13 28.17
N LYS A 127 17.70 -44.57 29.33
CA LYS A 127 18.40 -45.32 30.39
C LYS A 127 17.45 -46.13 31.27
N GLU A 128 16.31 -45.56 31.65
CA GLU A 128 15.43 -46.11 32.70
C GLU A 128 14.08 -46.62 32.16
N GLY A 129 13.84 -46.45 30.85
CA GLY A 129 12.55 -46.76 30.23
C GLY A 129 11.51 -45.65 30.40
N TRP A 130 10.45 -45.69 29.59
CA TRP A 130 9.40 -44.67 29.64
C TRP A 130 8.44 -44.87 30.82
N THR A 131 8.67 -44.13 31.90
CA THR A 131 7.72 -44.06 33.03
C THR A 131 6.61 -43.04 32.76
N LEU A 132 5.46 -43.20 33.43
CA LEU A 132 4.31 -42.28 33.37
C LEU A 132 4.70 -40.81 33.70
N PRO A 133 5.52 -40.55 34.74
CA PRO A 133 6.04 -39.20 35.03
C PRO A 133 6.86 -38.60 33.88
N LEU A 134 7.82 -39.35 33.32
CA LEU A 134 8.68 -38.89 32.21
C LEU A 134 7.86 -38.57 30.96
N ARG A 135 6.83 -39.37 30.65
CA ARG A 135 5.91 -39.10 29.53
C ARG A 135 5.13 -37.80 29.72
N LYS A 136 4.65 -37.55 30.94
CA LYS A 136 3.92 -36.32 31.28
C LYS A 136 4.82 -35.09 31.19
N GLU A 137 6.01 -35.17 31.77
CA GLU A 137 7.02 -34.11 31.71
C GLU A 137 7.41 -33.78 30.26
N ARG A 138 7.62 -34.80 29.42
CA ARG A 138 7.89 -34.62 28.00
C ARG A 138 6.75 -33.91 27.27
N LEU A 139 5.49 -34.30 27.52
CA LEU A 139 4.33 -33.64 26.92
C LEU A 139 4.19 -32.17 27.35
N ASP A 140 4.48 -31.89 28.62
CA ASP A 140 4.46 -30.53 29.17
C ASP A 140 5.57 -29.65 28.57
N LEU A 141 6.79 -30.19 28.44
CA LEU A 141 7.92 -29.51 27.80
C LEU A 141 7.67 -29.28 26.30
N ILE A 142 7.12 -30.26 25.58
CA ILE A 142 6.71 -30.10 24.17
C ILE A 142 5.65 -29.00 24.06
N SER A 143 4.62 -29.02 24.91
CA SER A 143 3.57 -27.99 24.94
C SER A 143 4.14 -26.60 25.23
N ALA A 144 5.11 -26.49 26.15
CA ALA A 144 5.81 -25.25 26.46
C ALA A 144 6.66 -24.75 25.28
N LEU A 145 7.41 -25.65 24.62
CA LEU A 145 8.22 -25.36 23.44
C LEU A 145 7.36 -24.85 22.29
N TRP A 146 6.25 -25.53 21.98
CA TRP A 146 5.31 -25.10 20.92
C TRP A 146 4.73 -23.72 21.19
N LYS A 147 4.35 -23.42 22.44
CA LYS A 147 3.86 -22.09 22.82
C LYS A 147 4.93 -21.01 22.60
N GLN A 148 6.18 -21.30 22.98
CA GLN A 148 7.27 -20.35 22.87
C GLN A 148 7.66 -20.08 21.41
N LEU A 149 7.75 -21.13 20.59
CA LEU A 149 7.98 -21.03 19.15
C LEU A 149 6.86 -20.24 18.45
N GLN A 150 5.59 -20.44 18.83
CA GLN A 150 4.48 -19.66 18.29
C GLN A 150 4.59 -18.18 18.65
N ILE A 151 4.96 -17.85 19.89
CA ILE A 151 5.16 -16.46 20.31
C ILE A 151 6.27 -15.83 19.48
N GLU A 152 7.41 -16.51 19.34
CA GLU A 152 8.55 -16.01 18.57
C GLU A 152 8.21 -15.81 17.09
N GLU A 153 7.59 -16.80 16.45
CA GLU A 153 7.09 -16.75 15.08
C GLU A 153 6.21 -15.52 14.85
N GLN A 154 5.27 -15.25 15.78
CA GLN A 154 4.37 -14.11 15.68
C GLN A 154 5.09 -12.75 15.78
N GLN A 155 6.15 -12.64 16.57
CA GLN A 155 6.94 -11.39 16.64
C GLN A 155 7.68 -11.16 15.32
N TRP A 156 8.33 -12.20 14.80
CA TRP A 156 9.05 -12.12 13.54
C TRP A 156 8.11 -11.86 12.37
N ARG A 157 6.91 -12.45 12.39
CA ARG A 157 5.82 -12.15 11.45
C ARG A 157 5.47 -10.67 11.43
N GLN A 158 5.27 -10.05 12.60
CA GLN A 158 4.93 -8.62 12.67
C GLN A 158 6.07 -7.75 12.11
N LYS A 159 7.32 -8.12 12.37
CA LYS A 159 8.51 -7.39 11.88
C LYS A 159 8.75 -7.59 10.38
N SER A 160 8.45 -8.76 9.83
CA SER A 160 8.73 -9.09 8.42
C SER A 160 7.84 -8.32 7.44
N ARG A 161 6.64 -7.89 7.87
CA ARG A 161 5.59 -7.24 7.06
C ARG A 161 5.05 -8.13 5.91
N VAL A 162 5.33 -9.43 5.92
CA VAL A 162 4.84 -10.39 4.91
C VAL A 162 3.48 -10.94 5.37
N HIS A 163 2.41 -10.64 4.62
CA HIS A 163 1.01 -10.93 5.02
C HIS A 163 0.55 -12.36 4.70
N TRP A 164 1.39 -13.13 4.02
CA TRP A 164 1.12 -14.42 3.39
C TRP A 164 0.75 -15.60 4.31
N LEU A 165 1.02 -15.44 5.60
CA LEU A 165 1.06 -16.49 6.61
C LEU A 165 -0.31 -16.98 7.11
N LYS A 166 -1.44 -16.52 6.54
CA LYS A 166 -2.76 -16.88 7.10
C LYS A 166 -3.11 -18.36 6.84
N ASP A 167 -2.62 -18.97 5.75
CA ASP A 167 -3.10 -20.27 5.28
C ASP A 167 -2.02 -21.35 5.00
N GLY A 168 -0.85 -21.32 5.67
CA GLY A 168 -0.10 -22.58 5.88
C GLY A 168 1.39 -22.68 5.51
N ASP A 169 2.25 -21.76 5.95
CA ASP A 169 3.69 -22.10 6.05
C ASP A 169 4.35 -21.43 7.28
N LYS A 170 4.87 -22.24 8.20
CA LYS A 170 5.46 -21.85 9.51
C LYS A 170 6.99 -21.70 9.44
N ASN A 171 7.54 -21.28 8.30
CA ASN A 171 9.00 -21.27 8.12
C ASN A 171 9.66 -19.98 8.68
N SER A 172 10.14 -20.03 9.93
CA SER A 172 10.88 -18.94 10.59
C SER A 172 12.12 -18.49 9.79
N ASN A 173 12.90 -19.42 9.23
CA ASN A 173 14.14 -19.13 8.50
C ASN A 173 13.92 -18.23 7.28
N PHE A 174 12.83 -18.45 6.54
CA PHE A 174 12.44 -17.56 5.45
C PHE A 174 12.23 -16.11 5.93
N PHE A 175 11.55 -15.92 7.06
CA PHE A 175 11.30 -14.59 7.61
C PHE A 175 12.58 -13.92 8.13
N HIS A 176 13.48 -14.67 8.77
CA HIS A 176 14.78 -14.15 9.20
C HIS A 176 15.59 -13.63 8.01
N ALA A 177 15.69 -14.41 6.93
CA ALA A 177 16.38 -13.99 5.71
C ALA A 177 15.76 -12.72 5.11
N MET A 178 14.41 -12.67 5.00
CA MET A 178 13.71 -11.50 4.45
C MET A 178 13.90 -10.23 5.29
N VAL A 179 13.93 -10.35 6.63
CA VAL A 179 14.19 -9.21 7.52
C VAL A 179 15.63 -8.71 7.37
N GLN A 180 16.61 -9.61 7.29
CA GLN A 180 18.01 -9.23 7.09
C GLN A 180 18.21 -8.50 5.76
N VAL A 181 17.60 -8.98 4.67
CA VAL A 181 17.61 -8.29 3.37
C VAL A 181 17.03 -6.88 3.51
N LYS A 182 15.83 -6.72 4.10
CA LYS A 182 15.22 -5.41 4.30
C LYS A 182 16.05 -4.47 5.19
N ARG A 183 16.68 -5.00 6.24
CA ARG A 183 17.55 -4.20 7.12
C ARG A 183 18.76 -3.67 6.37
N ARG A 184 19.42 -4.50 5.56
CA ARG A 184 20.55 -4.08 4.73
C ARG A 184 20.13 -3.04 3.70
N THR A 185 18.99 -3.22 3.03
CA THR A 185 18.49 -2.25 2.05
C THR A 185 18.06 -0.91 2.65
N ASN A 186 17.54 -0.91 3.88
CA ASN A 186 17.05 0.31 4.53
C ASN A 186 18.11 1.01 5.41
N HIS A 187 19.29 0.42 5.58
CA HIS A 187 20.32 1.00 6.44
C HIS A 187 20.98 2.21 5.76
N MET A 188 20.96 3.35 6.45
CA MET A 188 21.65 4.57 6.00
C MET A 188 23.06 4.59 6.60
N GLY A 189 24.04 4.10 5.83
CA GLY A 189 25.46 4.14 6.18
C GLY A 189 26.12 5.47 5.80
N GLU A 190 25.88 5.95 4.59
CA GLU A 190 26.37 7.25 4.09
C GLU A 190 25.25 7.95 3.33
N VAL A 191 25.11 9.27 3.50
CA VAL A 191 24.07 10.06 2.82
C VAL A 191 24.62 11.40 2.37
N LEU A 192 24.36 11.76 1.12
CA LEU A 192 24.62 13.09 0.58
C LEU A 192 23.50 14.06 0.97
N ILE A 193 23.83 15.08 1.78
CA ILE A 193 22.89 16.10 2.24
C ILE A 193 23.41 17.46 1.76
N LYS A 194 22.66 18.11 0.85
CA LYS A 194 23.03 19.41 0.25
C LYS A 194 24.47 19.43 -0.31
N GLY A 195 24.89 18.36 -0.99
CA GLY A 195 26.22 18.24 -1.57
C GLY A 195 27.35 17.86 -0.59
N ARG A 196 27.07 17.70 0.70
CA ARG A 196 28.04 17.19 1.69
C ARG A 196 27.78 15.72 2.00
N LEU A 197 28.82 14.89 1.94
CA LEU A 197 28.74 13.47 2.27
C LEU A 197 28.85 13.29 3.79
N CYS A 198 27.78 12.83 4.43
CA CYS A 198 27.78 12.50 5.85
C CYS A 198 27.95 10.99 6.02
N LYS A 199 28.96 10.58 6.81
CA LYS A 199 29.27 9.17 7.09
C LYS A 199 29.07 8.79 8.55
N ASP A 200 29.23 9.74 9.46
CA ASP A 200 29.06 9.49 10.88
C ASP A 200 27.56 9.54 11.27
N PRO A 201 27.09 8.62 12.13
CA PRO A 201 25.67 8.53 12.49
C PRO A 201 25.09 9.82 13.12
N VAL A 202 25.93 10.60 13.81
CA VAL A 202 25.51 11.84 14.49
C VAL A 202 25.27 12.96 13.47
N SER A 203 26.19 13.18 12.54
CA SER A 203 26.04 14.18 11.48
C SER A 203 24.99 13.78 10.48
N ILE A 204 24.82 12.48 10.17
CA ILE A 204 23.67 12.01 9.37
C ILE A 204 22.37 12.41 10.06
N ARG A 205 22.25 12.13 11.37
CA ARG A 205 21.04 12.47 12.14
C ARG A 205 20.77 13.97 12.19
N LYS A 206 21.81 14.78 12.46
CA LYS A 206 21.70 16.24 12.53
C LYS A 206 21.39 16.84 11.16
N GLY A 207 22.09 16.40 10.11
CA GLY A 207 21.86 16.84 8.73
C GLY A 207 20.47 16.52 8.23
N ILE A 208 19.95 15.32 8.52
CA ILE A 208 18.56 14.94 8.19
C ILE A 208 17.56 15.82 8.93
N PHE A 209 17.77 16.06 10.23
CA PHE A 209 16.90 16.93 11.02
C PHE A 209 16.86 18.35 10.45
N CYS A 210 18.01 18.97 10.22
CA CYS A 210 18.08 20.33 9.65
C CYS A 210 17.42 20.38 8.26
N HIS A 211 17.71 19.41 7.40
CA HIS A 211 17.11 19.34 6.07
C HIS A 211 15.58 19.32 6.14
N PHE A 212 14.97 18.42 6.91
CA PHE A 212 13.52 18.32 6.98
C PHE A 212 12.87 19.47 7.75
N LYS A 213 13.54 20.01 8.76
CA LYS A 213 13.05 21.18 9.50
C LYS A 213 12.91 22.40 8.58
N GLU A 214 13.89 22.65 7.72
CA GLU A 214 13.85 23.69 6.70
C GLU A 214 12.86 23.35 5.58
N TYR A 215 12.84 22.09 5.15
CA TYR A 215 12.00 21.62 4.05
C TYR A 215 10.49 21.86 4.28
N PHE A 216 10.03 21.71 5.53
CA PHE A 216 8.63 21.94 5.91
C PHE A 216 8.34 23.36 6.45
N GLN A 217 9.28 24.31 6.32
CA GLN A 217 9.00 25.72 6.58
C GLN A 217 8.16 26.32 5.45
N ARG A 218 7.40 27.35 5.80
CA ARG A 218 6.56 28.09 4.86
C ARG A 218 7.40 29.05 4.02
N ASP A 219 7.08 29.13 2.73
CA ASP A 219 7.62 30.17 1.87
C ASP A 219 6.77 31.44 2.04
N SER A 220 7.38 32.54 2.47
CA SER A 220 6.69 33.80 2.72
C SER A 220 6.54 34.59 1.41
N TRP A 221 5.38 34.52 0.77
CA TRP A 221 5.07 35.37 -0.38
C TRP A 221 3.56 35.61 -0.54
N SER A 222 3.19 36.72 -1.19
CA SER A 222 1.80 37.13 -1.38
C SER A 222 1.17 36.40 -2.57
N ARG A 223 0.15 35.57 -2.30
CA ARG A 223 -0.52 34.74 -3.31
C ARG A 223 -1.58 35.52 -4.07
N PRO A 224 -1.69 35.35 -5.40
CA PRO A 224 -2.83 35.86 -6.16
C PRO A 224 -4.15 35.24 -5.65
N LYS A 225 -5.23 36.03 -5.67
CA LYS A 225 -6.56 35.53 -5.32
C LYS A 225 -7.11 34.66 -6.46
N MET A 226 -7.61 33.46 -6.14
CA MET A 226 -8.52 32.72 -7.01
C MET A 226 -9.79 33.56 -7.18
N ARG A 227 -9.94 34.26 -8.30
CA ARG A 227 -11.19 34.90 -8.69
C ARG A 227 -11.69 34.20 -9.95
N SER A 228 -13.01 34.07 -10.08
CA SER A 228 -13.66 33.56 -11.30
C SER A 228 -13.47 32.06 -11.59
N LEU A 229 -13.34 31.22 -10.55
CA LEU A 229 -13.45 29.76 -10.67
C LEU A 229 -14.75 29.31 -10.02
N ASP A 230 -15.64 28.71 -10.81
CA ASP A 230 -16.97 28.29 -10.39
C ASP A 230 -16.93 26.86 -9.81
N PHE A 231 -16.49 26.74 -8.55
CA PHE A 231 -16.45 25.44 -7.87
C PHE A 231 -17.86 24.86 -7.64
N GLN A 232 -17.97 23.55 -7.81
CA GLN A 232 -19.11 22.81 -7.28
C GLN A 232 -19.09 22.93 -5.75
N LYS A 233 -20.23 23.32 -5.17
CA LYS A 233 -20.39 23.52 -3.73
C LYS A 233 -21.09 22.34 -3.11
N ILE A 234 -20.72 22.00 -1.88
CA ILE A 234 -21.46 21.00 -1.11
C ILE A 234 -22.87 21.51 -0.83
N GLU A 235 -23.84 20.61 -0.88
CA GLU A 235 -25.22 20.89 -0.49
C GLU A 235 -25.33 21.07 1.03
N GLU A 236 -26.35 21.81 1.48
CA GLU A 236 -26.56 22.06 2.92
C GLU A 236 -26.76 20.76 3.71
N VAL A 237 -27.48 19.78 3.13
CA VAL A 237 -27.69 18.46 3.74
C VAL A 237 -26.37 17.73 3.99
N ASP A 238 -25.46 17.80 3.03
CA ASP A 238 -24.15 17.18 3.13
C ASP A 238 -23.24 17.94 4.11
N ARG A 239 -23.31 19.28 4.13
CA ARG A 239 -22.61 20.11 5.11
C ARG A 239 -23.02 19.77 6.54
N VAL A 240 -24.32 19.68 6.81
CA VAL A 240 -24.85 19.28 8.12
C VAL A 240 -24.38 17.88 8.50
N PHE A 241 -24.40 16.93 7.56
CA PHE A 241 -23.91 15.57 7.80
C PHE A 241 -22.41 15.52 8.13
N LEU A 242 -21.58 16.29 7.42
CA LEU A 242 -20.15 16.35 7.68
C LEU A 242 -19.86 16.83 9.11
N GLU A 243 -20.63 17.81 9.60
CA GLU A 243 -20.45 18.48 10.90
C GLU A 243 -21.27 17.88 12.05
N ASP A 244 -21.99 16.79 11.81
CA ASP A 244 -22.85 16.12 12.79
C ASP A 244 -22.04 15.56 13.98
N VAL A 245 -22.69 15.32 15.11
CA VAL A 245 -22.05 14.76 16.31
C VAL A 245 -21.54 13.35 16.03
N PHE A 246 -20.33 13.03 16.51
CA PHE A 246 -19.77 11.69 16.36
C PHE A 246 -20.56 10.67 17.19
N CYS A 247 -21.02 9.60 16.55
CA CYS A 247 -21.77 8.53 17.24
C CYS A 247 -20.95 7.25 17.42
N VAL A 248 -21.29 6.46 18.43
CA VAL A 248 -20.58 5.19 18.75
C VAL A 248 -20.64 4.21 17.57
N LYS A 249 -21.78 4.16 16.85
CA LYS A 249 -21.98 3.28 15.70
C LYS A 249 -20.96 3.57 14.59
N GLU A 250 -20.74 4.85 14.28
CA GLU A 250 -19.75 5.30 13.29
C GLU A 250 -18.33 4.86 13.66
N VAL A 251 -17.94 5.05 14.92
CA VAL A 251 -16.62 4.65 15.42
C VAL A 251 -16.43 3.13 15.36
N ARG A 252 -17.45 2.35 15.74
CA ARG A 252 -17.41 0.88 15.67
C ARG A 252 -17.27 0.36 14.24
N LEU A 253 -17.92 0.99 13.26
CA LEU A 253 -17.75 0.65 11.85
C LEU A 253 -16.31 0.89 11.37
N VAL A 254 -15.72 2.05 11.74
CA VAL A 254 -14.32 2.38 11.45
C VAL A 254 -13.36 1.35 12.08
N LEU A 255 -13.61 1.00 13.34
CA LEU A 255 -12.81 -0.02 14.03
C LEU A 255 -12.92 -1.37 13.37
N LYS A 256 -14.09 -1.78 12.85
CA LYS A 256 -14.25 -3.04 12.13
C LYS A 256 -13.41 -3.04 10.84
N ASP A 257 -13.47 -1.96 10.07
CA ASP A 257 -12.76 -1.79 8.79
C ASP A 257 -11.22 -1.70 8.91
N CYS A 258 -10.71 -1.20 10.03
CA CYS A 258 -9.26 -1.00 10.20
C CYS A 258 -8.44 -2.31 10.20
N GLU A 259 -7.30 -2.38 9.52
CA GLU A 259 -6.39 -3.52 9.66
C GLU A 259 -5.61 -3.45 11.00
N GLY A 260 -5.75 -4.45 11.87
CA GLY A 260 -5.19 -4.41 13.22
C GLY A 260 -3.67 -4.55 13.33
N ASN A 261 -3.01 -5.18 12.35
CA ASN A 261 -1.59 -5.56 12.44
C ASN A 261 -0.61 -4.46 12.01
N LYS A 262 -1.08 -3.27 11.60
CA LYS A 262 -0.21 -2.17 11.16
C LYS A 262 0.56 -1.58 12.36
N ALA A 263 1.83 -1.23 12.14
CA ALA A 263 2.69 -0.67 13.18
C ALA A 263 2.18 0.71 13.61
N SER A 264 2.17 0.94 14.92
CA SER A 264 1.71 2.15 15.59
C SER A 264 2.85 2.72 16.42
N GLU A 265 3.60 3.66 15.88
CA GLU A 265 4.86 4.07 16.52
C GLU A 265 4.73 5.30 17.45
N PRO A 266 3.91 6.34 17.18
CA PRO A 266 3.80 7.48 18.09
C PRO A 266 3.03 7.18 19.38
N ASP A 267 1.81 6.63 19.26
CA ASP A 267 0.94 6.26 20.39
C ASP A 267 1.31 4.91 21.00
N ARG A 268 2.15 4.16 20.29
CA ARG A 268 2.78 2.94 20.77
C ARG A 268 1.81 1.77 21.10
N LEU A 269 0.50 1.94 20.95
CA LEU A 269 -0.58 0.94 20.97
C LEU A 269 -1.09 0.69 19.54
N ASN A 270 -1.17 -0.57 19.10
CA ASN A 270 -1.62 -0.89 17.75
C ASN A 270 -3.15 -1.00 17.67
N LEU A 271 -3.68 -0.89 16.45
CA LEU A 271 -5.13 -0.99 16.22
C LEU A 271 -5.70 -2.36 16.63
N LYS A 272 -4.90 -3.43 16.61
CA LYS A 272 -5.31 -4.75 17.13
C LYS A 272 -5.61 -4.70 18.63
N PHE A 273 -4.75 -4.05 19.41
CA PHE A 273 -4.98 -3.84 20.84
C PHE A 273 -6.24 -3.01 21.08
N ILE A 274 -6.41 -1.90 20.34
CA ILE A 274 -7.58 -1.03 20.50
C ILE A 274 -8.87 -1.79 20.18
N LYS A 275 -8.90 -2.59 19.09
CA LYS A 275 -10.05 -3.44 18.76
C LYS A 275 -10.36 -4.46 19.85
N GLY A 276 -9.34 -5.17 20.34
CA GLY A 276 -9.51 -6.21 21.36
C GLY A 276 -9.93 -5.67 22.74
N ASN A 277 -9.67 -4.39 23.00
CA ASN A 277 -9.94 -3.73 24.28
C ASN A 277 -10.93 -2.57 24.14
N TRP A 278 -11.76 -2.57 23.08
CA TRP A 278 -12.57 -1.39 22.76
C TRP A 278 -13.51 -1.00 23.91
N GLN A 279 -14.10 -1.97 24.61
CA GLN A 279 -14.95 -1.74 25.77
C GLN A 279 -14.29 -0.88 26.87
N LEU A 280 -12.96 -0.97 27.02
CA LEU A 280 -12.20 -0.18 27.99
C LEU A 280 -11.91 1.24 27.50
N ILE A 281 -11.78 1.43 26.18
CA ILE A 281 -11.32 2.67 25.54
C ILE A 281 -12.49 3.53 25.08
N GLU A 282 -13.66 2.92 24.83
CA GLU A 282 -14.84 3.54 24.21
C GLU A 282 -15.22 4.86 24.87
N GLU A 283 -15.40 4.88 26.19
CA GLU A 283 -15.84 6.08 26.92
C GLU A 283 -14.84 7.23 26.78
N ASP A 284 -13.55 6.97 27.02
CA ASP A 284 -12.49 7.98 26.92
C ASP A 284 -12.36 8.51 25.48
N PHE A 285 -12.47 7.63 24.49
CA PHE A 285 -12.39 8.03 23.08
C PHE A 285 -13.61 8.84 22.64
N MET A 286 -14.82 8.46 23.07
CA MET A 286 -16.03 9.23 22.78
C MET A 286 -16.01 10.60 23.46
N ASN A 287 -15.48 10.69 24.69
CA ASN A 287 -15.28 11.96 25.36
C ASN A 287 -14.27 12.85 24.62
N PHE A 288 -13.19 12.26 24.08
CA PHE A 288 -12.28 12.96 23.19
C PHE A 288 -12.97 13.46 21.91
N LEU A 289 -13.80 12.66 21.27
CA LEU A 289 -14.54 13.08 20.06
C LEU A 289 -15.54 14.20 20.35
N LYS A 290 -16.21 14.18 21.50
CA LYS A 290 -17.11 15.26 21.93
C LYS A 290 -16.35 16.57 22.17
N GLU A 291 -15.21 16.51 22.84
CA GLU A 291 -14.31 17.67 23.03
C GLU A 291 -13.82 18.19 21.67
N PHE A 292 -13.37 17.30 20.78
CA PHE A 292 -12.95 17.66 19.43
C PHE A 292 -14.07 18.27 18.59
N HIS A 293 -15.30 17.78 18.70
CA HIS A 293 -16.47 18.33 18.00
C HIS A 293 -16.75 19.78 18.43
N ARG A 294 -16.71 20.04 19.74
CA ARG A 294 -16.96 21.36 20.33
C ARG A 294 -15.84 22.36 20.08
N ASP A 295 -14.60 21.95 20.34
CA ASP A 295 -13.45 22.88 20.41
C ASP A 295 -12.63 22.89 19.12
N GLY A 296 -12.82 21.89 18.25
CA GLY A 296 -12.10 21.73 16.99
C GLY A 296 -10.59 21.51 17.11
N SER A 297 -10.08 21.26 18.32
CA SER A 297 -8.64 21.20 18.60
C SER A 297 -8.16 19.80 19.00
N ILE A 298 -6.92 19.47 18.60
CA ILE A 298 -6.26 18.21 18.93
C ILE A 298 -5.04 18.50 19.79
N VAL A 299 -4.92 17.77 20.90
CA VAL A 299 -3.73 17.84 21.76
C VAL A 299 -2.49 17.42 20.96
N LYS A 300 -1.44 18.25 20.97
CA LYS A 300 -0.17 18.02 20.24
C LYS A 300 0.40 16.60 20.42
N HIS A 301 0.23 16.00 21.60
CA HIS A 301 0.68 14.66 21.93
C HIS A 301 0.04 13.56 21.06
N LEU A 302 -1.26 13.67 20.77
CA LEU A 302 -1.98 12.73 19.89
C LEU A 302 -1.63 12.93 18.42
N ASN A 303 -1.23 14.15 18.04
CA ASN A 303 -0.88 14.49 16.67
C ASN A 303 0.63 14.32 16.36
N ARG A 304 1.37 13.62 17.22
CA ARG A 304 2.78 13.28 16.98
C ARG A 304 2.91 12.29 15.83
N THR A 305 3.86 12.55 14.94
CA THR A 305 4.08 11.74 13.73
C THR A 305 5.55 11.43 13.58
N PHE A 306 5.88 10.18 13.23
CA PHE A 306 7.25 9.81 12.86
C PHE A 306 7.40 9.75 11.35
N LEU A 307 8.47 10.33 10.82
CA LEU A 307 8.79 10.29 9.40
C LEU A 307 9.78 9.15 9.14
N SER A 308 9.33 8.09 8.50
CA SER A 308 10.18 6.97 8.09
C SER A 308 10.65 7.16 6.65
N LEU A 309 11.96 7.09 6.42
CA LEU A 309 12.55 7.21 5.08
C LEU A 309 12.61 5.84 4.42
N ILE A 310 11.85 5.66 3.33
CA ILE A 310 11.84 4.41 2.55
C ILE A 310 12.63 4.60 1.25
N PRO A 311 13.65 3.78 0.96
CA PRO A 311 14.38 3.85 -0.31
C PRO A 311 13.46 3.68 -1.53
N LYS A 312 13.56 4.58 -2.51
CA LYS A 312 12.92 4.45 -3.84
C LYS A 312 13.70 3.52 -4.75
N ILE A 313 15.01 3.45 -4.56
CA ILE A 313 15.96 2.65 -5.35
C ILE A 313 16.75 1.70 -4.45
N ARG A 314 17.45 0.72 -5.04
CA ARG A 314 18.21 -0.29 -4.30
C ARG A 314 19.40 0.27 -3.51
N SER A 315 20.07 1.26 -4.08
CA SER A 315 21.27 1.87 -3.51
C SER A 315 21.08 3.39 -3.45
N PRO A 316 20.33 3.89 -2.46
CA PRO A 316 20.10 5.32 -2.29
C PRO A 316 21.37 6.04 -1.82
N SER A 317 21.73 7.14 -2.48
CA SER A 317 22.90 7.96 -2.12
C SER A 317 22.51 9.34 -1.59
N SER A 318 21.36 9.86 -2.05
CA SER A 318 20.86 11.19 -1.71
C SER A 318 19.54 11.14 -0.95
N LEU A 319 19.19 12.20 -0.21
CA LEU A 319 17.88 12.29 0.44
C LEU A 319 16.70 12.28 -0.55
N SER A 320 16.91 12.71 -1.80
CA SER A 320 15.90 12.62 -2.87
C SER A 320 15.53 11.18 -3.26
N ASP A 321 16.44 10.22 -3.01
CA ASP A 321 16.23 8.80 -3.27
C ASP A 321 15.35 8.12 -2.21
N TYR A 322 15.01 8.84 -1.14
CA TYR A 322 14.10 8.37 -0.12
C TYR A 322 12.71 8.96 -0.31
N ARG A 323 11.69 8.17 0.05
CA ARG A 323 10.31 8.61 0.18
C ARG A 323 10.00 8.79 1.67
N PRO A 324 9.64 10.00 2.12
CA PRO A 324 9.21 10.21 3.49
C PRO A 324 7.80 9.63 3.68
N ILE A 325 7.62 8.73 4.65
CA ILE A 325 6.32 8.19 5.04
C ILE A 325 6.02 8.56 6.48
N SER A 326 4.90 9.25 6.66
CA SER A 326 4.35 9.64 7.96
C SER A 326 3.67 8.45 8.64
N LEU A 327 4.23 8.03 9.76
CA LEU A 327 3.68 7.06 10.69
C LEU A 327 2.91 7.82 11.77
N VAL A 328 1.60 7.94 11.56
CA VAL A 328 0.68 8.62 12.48
C VAL A 328 0.26 7.72 13.65
N GLY A 329 -0.11 8.33 14.78
CA GLY A 329 -0.65 7.64 15.95
C GLY A 329 -1.92 6.83 15.63
N SER A 330 -2.16 5.73 16.33
CA SER A 330 -3.36 4.90 16.10
C SER A 330 -4.66 5.58 16.54
N LEU A 331 -4.61 6.40 17.58
CA LEU A 331 -5.78 7.15 18.07
C LEU A 331 -6.14 8.27 17.09
N TYR A 332 -5.16 9.06 16.66
CA TYR A 332 -5.34 10.03 15.59
C TYR A 332 -5.79 9.37 14.28
N LYS A 333 -5.25 8.19 13.95
CA LYS A 333 -5.64 7.46 12.74
C LYS A 333 -7.11 7.04 12.74
N LEU A 334 -7.69 6.74 13.91
CA LEU A 334 -9.12 6.48 14.04
C LEU A 334 -9.92 7.76 13.76
N LEU A 335 -9.54 8.89 14.34
CA LEU A 335 -10.16 10.19 14.06
C LEU A 335 -10.08 10.54 12.56
N SER A 336 -8.88 10.48 11.97
CA SER A 336 -8.67 10.73 10.53
C SER A 336 -9.54 9.80 9.67
N LYS A 337 -9.65 8.51 10.02
CA LYS A 337 -10.51 7.55 9.31
C LYS A 337 -12.00 7.85 9.43
N ILE A 338 -12.47 8.34 10.58
CA ILE A 338 -13.85 8.83 10.77
C ILE A 338 -14.11 9.99 9.81
N LEU A 339 -13.26 11.03 9.85
CA LEU A 339 -13.40 12.21 9.00
C LEU A 339 -13.38 11.85 7.50
N ILE A 340 -12.53 10.93 7.08
CA ILE A 340 -12.50 10.47 5.68
C ILE A 340 -13.78 9.80 5.26
N ASN A 341 -14.36 8.96 6.12
CA ASN A 341 -15.59 8.27 5.77
C ASN A 341 -16.73 9.26 5.56
N ARG A 342 -16.75 10.36 6.32
CA ARG A 342 -17.66 11.49 6.07
C ARG A 342 -17.33 12.21 4.76
N LEU A 343 -16.07 12.61 4.57
CA LEU A 343 -15.61 13.33 3.39
C LEU A 343 -15.89 12.57 2.08
N LYS A 344 -15.68 11.24 2.07
CA LYS A 344 -15.95 10.37 0.92
C LYS A 344 -17.37 10.46 0.37
N ARG A 345 -18.35 10.86 1.18
CA ARG A 345 -19.74 11.00 0.76
C ARG A 345 -19.91 12.16 -0.23
N VAL A 346 -19.16 13.24 -0.03
CA VAL A 346 -19.28 14.48 -0.83
C VAL A 346 -18.28 14.55 -1.98
N MET A 347 -17.20 13.75 -1.92
CA MET A 347 -16.10 13.81 -2.91
C MET A 347 -16.56 13.67 -4.37
N ASP A 348 -17.58 12.85 -4.66
CA ASP A 348 -18.00 12.63 -6.05
C ASP A 348 -18.74 13.83 -6.66
N GLY A 349 -19.41 14.63 -5.83
CA GLY A 349 -20.14 15.84 -6.28
C GLY A 349 -19.25 17.06 -6.47
N ILE A 350 -18.13 17.15 -5.72
CA ILE A 350 -17.24 18.33 -5.75
C ILE A 350 -16.00 18.15 -6.62
N ILE A 351 -15.60 16.92 -6.92
CA ILE A 351 -14.41 16.62 -7.74
C ILE A 351 -14.80 16.31 -9.18
N GLY A 352 -14.21 17.03 -10.13
CA GLY A 352 -14.46 16.87 -11.56
C GLY A 352 -14.19 15.45 -12.07
N GLU A 353 -14.91 15.05 -13.11
CA GLU A 353 -14.86 13.68 -13.67
C GLU A 353 -13.48 13.26 -14.23
N SER A 354 -12.61 14.24 -14.53
CA SER A 354 -11.23 14.04 -14.99
C SER A 354 -10.35 13.40 -13.92
N GLN A 355 -10.67 13.56 -12.63
CA GLN A 355 -9.94 12.98 -11.51
C GLN A 355 -10.56 11.63 -11.11
N THR A 356 -9.80 10.55 -11.29
CA THR A 356 -10.28 9.18 -11.05
C THR A 356 -9.72 8.55 -9.78
N ALA A 357 -8.66 9.11 -9.19
CA ALA A 357 -8.07 8.54 -7.99
C ALA A 357 -8.88 8.87 -6.73
N PHE A 358 -8.96 7.91 -5.80
CA PHE A 358 -9.52 8.08 -4.44
C PHE A 358 -10.99 8.53 -4.33
N VAL A 359 -11.70 8.73 -5.45
CA VAL A 359 -13.15 9.01 -5.47
C VAL A 359 -13.92 7.68 -5.57
N LYS A 360 -14.96 7.52 -4.75
CA LYS A 360 -15.74 6.28 -4.69
C LYS A 360 -16.46 6.06 -6.02
N GLY A 361 -16.37 4.85 -6.57
CA GLY A 361 -17.05 4.46 -7.82
C GLY A 361 -16.22 4.68 -9.08
N ARG A 362 -15.15 5.50 -9.03
CA ARG A 362 -14.24 5.72 -10.15
C ARG A 362 -13.13 4.68 -10.17
N GLN A 363 -12.75 4.17 -11.34
CA GLN A 363 -11.71 3.14 -11.48
C GLN A 363 -10.49 3.69 -12.22
N ILE A 364 -9.29 3.25 -11.81
CA ILE A 364 -8.01 3.60 -12.46
C ILE A 364 -7.99 3.32 -13.97
N MET A 365 -8.72 2.29 -14.39
CA MET A 365 -8.75 1.86 -15.79
C MET A 365 -9.56 2.79 -16.68
N ASP A 366 -10.45 3.61 -16.12
CA ASP A 366 -11.35 4.47 -16.89
C ASP A 366 -10.56 5.54 -17.64
N SER A 367 -9.64 6.21 -16.94
CA SER A 367 -8.70 7.17 -17.53
C SER A 367 -7.83 6.55 -18.61
N PHE A 368 -7.39 5.30 -18.41
CA PHE A 368 -6.57 4.61 -19.39
C PHE A 368 -7.36 4.33 -20.69
N VAL A 369 -8.60 3.84 -20.58
CA VAL A 369 -9.47 3.59 -21.73
C VAL A 369 -9.72 4.89 -22.50
N ILE A 370 -10.10 5.97 -21.82
CA ILE A 370 -10.31 7.29 -22.46
C ILE A 370 -9.04 7.73 -23.22
N ALA A 371 -7.88 7.70 -22.56
CA ALA A 371 -6.61 8.09 -23.18
C ALA A 371 -6.28 7.26 -24.44
N ASN A 372 -6.52 5.95 -24.39
CA ASN A 372 -6.29 5.07 -25.52
C ASN A 372 -7.26 5.34 -26.68
N GLU A 373 -8.52 5.65 -26.38
CA GLU A 373 -9.52 6.02 -27.39
C GLU A 373 -9.20 7.35 -28.09
N ILE A 374 -8.69 8.34 -27.34
CA ILE A 374 -8.17 9.62 -27.88
C ILE A 374 -7.05 9.35 -28.88
N ILE A 375 -6.06 8.55 -28.49
CA ILE A 375 -4.91 8.24 -29.35
C ILE A 375 -5.32 7.50 -30.60
N HIS A 376 -6.22 6.53 -30.46
CA HIS A 376 -6.75 5.83 -31.62
C HIS A 376 -7.48 6.80 -32.57
N SER A 377 -8.23 7.75 -32.04
CA SER A 377 -8.90 8.80 -32.84
C SER A 377 -7.86 9.64 -33.58
N TRP A 378 -6.89 10.22 -32.87
CA TRP A 378 -5.84 11.07 -33.44
C TRP A 378 -4.87 10.36 -34.38
N LYS A 379 -4.69 9.04 -34.27
CA LYS A 379 -3.92 8.26 -35.25
C LYS A 379 -4.64 8.14 -36.60
N LYS A 380 -5.97 8.20 -36.61
CA LYS A 380 -6.81 8.18 -37.82
C LYS A 380 -7.08 9.58 -38.36
N ASP A 381 -7.12 10.56 -37.47
CA ASP A 381 -7.25 11.98 -37.79
C ASP A 381 -6.04 12.48 -38.59
N ARG A 382 -6.28 13.43 -39.51
CA ARG A 382 -5.22 14.07 -40.29
C ARG A 382 -4.39 15.03 -39.45
N GLU A 383 -5.02 15.71 -38.48
CA GLU A 383 -4.36 16.74 -37.67
C GLU A 383 -3.57 16.15 -36.49
N GLY A 384 -3.99 15.01 -35.95
CA GLY A 384 -3.36 14.39 -34.79
C GLY A 384 -3.53 15.19 -33.48
N GLY A 385 -2.66 14.94 -32.51
CA GLY A 385 -2.61 15.73 -31.27
C GLY A 385 -1.35 15.52 -30.42
N LEU A 386 -1.21 16.34 -29.38
CA LEU A 386 -0.14 16.30 -28.40
C LEU A 386 -0.67 15.78 -27.07
N ILE A 387 0.12 14.91 -26.44
CA ILE A 387 -0.10 14.39 -25.09
C ILE A 387 1.02 14.88 -24.21
N ILE A 388 0.67 15.59 -23.14
CA ILE A 388 1.64 16.15 -22.21
C ILE A 388 1.46 15.44 -20.88
N LYS A 389 2.48 14.68 -20.46
CA LYS A 389 2.54 14.06 -19.13
C LYS A 389 3.22 15.02 -18.17
N LEU A 390 2.49 15.45 -17.15
CA LEU A 390 2.98 16.34 -16.10
C LEU A 390 3.48 15.51 -14.91
N ASP A 391 4.58 15.97 -14.31
CA ASP A 391 5.16 15.40 -13.07
C ASP A 391 5.20 16.51 -12.01
N PHE A 392 4.53 16.33 -10.87
CA PHE A 392 4.55 17.31 -9.79
C PHE A 392 5.75 17.12 -8.87
N GLU A 393 6.38 18.22 -8.48
CA GLU A 393 7.45 18.19 -7.50
C GLU A 393 6.89 17.93 -6.11
N LYS A 394 7.14 16.70 -5.61
CA LYS A 394 6.81 16.30 -4.23
C LYS A 394 5.41 16.75 -3.82
N ALA A 395 4.42 16.37 -4.63
CA ALA A 395 3.07 16.94 -4.65
C ALA A 395 2.39 17.04 -3.27
N TYR A 396 2.54 16.05 -2.40
CA TYR A 396 1.97 16.09 -1.05
C TYR A 396 2.69 17.08 -0.14
N ASP A 397 4.02 17.17 -0.24
CA ASP A 397 4.87 17.87 0.72
C ASP A 397 4.84 19.39 0.54
N ASN A 398 4.37 19.88 -0.61
CA ASN A 398 4.39 21.31 -0.98
C ASN A 398 3.05 22.03 -0.80
N ILE A 399 1.98 21.35 -0.36
CA ILE A 399 0.67 21.97 -0.19
C ILE A 399 0.68 23.02 0.92
N ASP A 400 0.27 24.24 0.63
CA ASP A 400 0.05 25.29 1.63
C ASP A 400 -1.30 25.08 2.34
N HIS A 401 -1.29 25.10 3.67
CA HIS A 401 -2.49 24.82 4.47
C HIS A 401 -3.53 25.95 4.37
N ALA A 402 -3.10 27.21 4.27
CA ALA A 402 -4.02 28.33 4.12
C ALA A 402 -4.67 28.33 2.73
N PHE A 403 -3.92 27.90 1.71
CA PHE A 403 -4.49 27.68 0.38
C PHE A 403 -5.56 26.59 0.40
N LEU A 404 -5.28 25.43 1.01
CA LEU A 404 -6.26 24.35 1.16
C LEU A 404 -7.52 24.82 1.91
N ASP A 405 -7.37 25.55 3.01
CA ASP A 405 -8.50 26.09 3.78
C ASP A 405 -9.38 27.01 2.93
N LYS A 406 -8.76 27.85 2.09
CA LYS A 406 -9.48 28.71 1.16
C LYS A 406 -10.23 27.91 0.08
N VAL A 407 -9.65 26.83 -0.45
CA VAL A 407 -10.35 25.98 -1.43
C VAL A 407 -11.56 25.30 -0.78
N LEU A 408 -11.42 24.82 0.47
CA LEU A 408 -12.54 24.28 1.23
C LEU A 408 -13.65 25.32 1.45
N GLU A 409 -13.29 26.58 1.72
CA GLU A 409 -14.25 27.66 1.85
C GLU A 409 -15.04 27.91 0.55
N GLU A 410 -14.35 28.00 -0.59
CA GLU A 410 -14.97 28.23 -1.90
C GLU A 410 -15.90 27.07 -2.31
N MET A 411 -15.57 25.84 -1.91
CA MET A 411 -16.41 24.64 -2.09
C MET A 411 -17.58 24.54 -1.08
N GLY A 412 -17.74 25.52 -0.20
CA GLY A 412 -18.89 25.59 0.73
C GLY A 412 -18.73 24.78 2.03
N PHE A 413 -17.54 24.28 2.36
CA PHE A 413 -17.32 23.59 3.64
C PHE A 413 -17.53 24.53 4.83
N GLY A 414 -18.29 24.06 5.81
CA GLY A 414 -18.57 24.83 7.02
C GLY A 414 -17.32 25.13 7.85
N SER A 415 -17.39 26.20 8.64
CA SER A 415 -16.26 26.68 9.45
C SER A 415 -15.79 25.65 10.48
N ARG A 416 -16.71 24.84 11.03
CA ARG A 416 -16.38 23.78 11.98
C ARG A 416 -15.55 22.69 11.31
N TRP A 417 -16.00 22.20 10.14
CA TRP A 417 -15.26 21.22 9.36
C TRP A 417 -13.86 21.72 8.99
N ARG A 418 -13.77 22.96 8.49
CA ARG A 418 -12.48 23.61 8.19
C ARG A 418 -11.57 23.68 9.42
N GLY A 419 -12.11 24.06 10.58
CA GLY A 419 -11.41 24.04 11.86
C GLY A 419 -10.84 22.66 12.22
N TRP A 420 -11.63 21.59 12.01
CA TRP A 420 -11.20 20.20 12.21
C TRP A 420 -10.03 19.80 11.30
N ILE A 421 -10.13 20.12 10.00
CA ILE A 421 -9.08 19.84 9.03
C ILE A 421 -7.80 20.62 9.38
N ASN A 422 -7.92 21.91 9.69
CA ASN A 422 -6.80 22.75 10.12
C ASN A 422 -6.12 22.19 11.37
N SER A 423 -6.88 21.77 12.38
CA SER A 423 -6.30 21.13 13.56
C SER A 423 -5.57 19.82 13.21
N CYS A 424 -6.09 19.02 12.29
CA CYS A 424 -5.43 17.79 11.83
C CYS A 424 -4.08 18.08 11.14
N ILE A 425 -4.00 19.08 10.26
CA ILE A 425 -2.82 19.31 9.40
C ILE A 425 -1.81 20.33 9.95
N PHE A 426 -2.22 21.30 10.77
CA PHE A 426 -1.36 22.39 11.26
C PHE A 426 -0.72 22.10 12.63
N THR A 427 -1.41 21.35 13.50
CA THR A 427 -0.89 21.00 14.84
C THR A 427 0.10 19.81 14.94
N PRO A 428 0.40 19.00 13.89
CA PRO A 428 1.33 17.89 14.02
C PRO A 428 2.75 18.30 14.42
N SER A 429 3.39 17.45 15.22
CA SER A 429 4.83 17.51 15.50
C SER A 429 5.53 16.29 14.89
N LEU A 430 6.56 16.53 14.08
CA LEU A 430 7.32 15.49 13.37
C LEU A 430 8.64 15.16 14.07
N SER A 431 9.03 13.89 14.04
CA SER A 431 10.42 13.45 14.23
C SER A 431 10.81 12.48 13.13
N VAL A 432 12.01 12.62 12.56
CA VAL A 432 12.50 11.72 11.52
C VAL A 432 13.14 10.49 12.14
N LEU A 433 12.83 9.30 11.63
CA LEU A 433 13.44 8.05 12.06
C LEU A 433 14.71 7.80 11.26
N VAL A 434 15.86 7.91 11.91
CA VAL A 434 17.18 7.61 11.34
C VAL A 434 17.66 6.29 11.93
N ASN A 435 17.78 5.26 11.09
CA ASN A 435 18.18 3.90 11.48
C ASN A 435 17.38 3.35 12.69
N GLY A 436 16.08 3.68 12.76
CA GLY A 436 15.15 3.24 13.81
C GLY A 436 15.10 4.13 15.05
N SER A 437 15.90 5.21 15.11
CA SER A 437 15.89 6.16 16.22
C SER A 437 15.28 7.51 15.80
N PRO A 438 14.34 8.08 16.57
CA PRO A 438 13.73 9.37 16.25
C PRO A 438 14.69 10.54 16.55
N THR A 439 14.71 11.55 15.66
CA THR A 439 15.34 12.87 15.88
C THR A 439 14.56 13.72 16.89
N GLU A 440 15.03 14.94 17.14
CA GLU A 440 14.24 15.98 17.80
C GLU A 440 12.92 16.27 17.07
N GLN A 441 11.96 16.85 17.80
CA GLN A 441 10.65 17.22 17.28
C GLN A 441 10.68 18.61 16.64
N PHE A 442 9.97 18.77 15.53
CA PHE A 442 9.74 20.06 14.88
C PHE A 442 8.30 20.15 14.35
N SER A 443 7.81 21.37 14.17
CA SER A 443 6.47 21.64 13.62
C SER A 443 6.51 21.69 12.09
N ILE A 444 5.37 21.38 11.46
CA ILE A 444 5.18 21.55 10.02
C ILE A 444 4.37 22.80 9.73
N HIS A 445 4.73 23.51 8.66
CA HIS A 445 4.00 24.69 8.19
C HIS A 445 3.50 24.57 6.74
N LYS A 446 3.92 23.52 6.03
CA LYS A 446 3.39 23.13 4.72
C LYS A 446 3.42 21.61 4.56
N GLY A 447 2.67 21.12 3.58
CA GLY A 447 2.61 19.72 3.18
C GLY A 447 1.54 18.91 3.89
N LEU A 448 1.08 17.86 3.21
CA LEU A 448 0.20 16.83 3.75
C LEU A 448 1.03 15.59 4.12
N ARG A 449 0.68 14.97 5.24
CA ARG A 449 1.43 13.80 5.74
C ARG A 449 1.22 12.58 4.87
N GLN A 450 2.28 12.14 4.18
CA GLN A 450 2.21 10.97 3.31
C GLN A 450 2.07 9.68 4.14
N GLY A 451 0.85 9.15 4.30
CA GLY A 451 0.54 8.00 5.17
C GLY A 451 -0.57 8.26 6.17
N ASP A 452 -0.97 9.53 6.33
CA ASP A 452 -2.24 9.90 6.94
C ASP A 452 -3.37 9.54 5.95
N PRO A 453 -4.40 8.80 6.39
CA PRO A 453 -5.55 8.49 5.55
C PRO A 453 -6.24 9.72 4.93
N LEU A 454 -6.18 10.91 5.55
CA LEU A 454 -6.89 12.12 5.10
C LEU A 454 -6.22 12.74 3.86
N SER A 455 -4.89 12.69 3.81
CA SER A 455 -4.07 13.39 2.83
C SER A 455 -4.47 13.17 1.37
N PRO A 456 -4.82 11.96 0.89
CA PRO A 456 -5.18 11.76 -0.51
C PRO A 456 -6.44 12.51 -0.95
N LEU A 457 -7.46 12.60 -0.10
CA LEU A 457 -8.70 13.31 -0.45
C LEU A 457 -8.50 14.83 -0.41
N LEU A 458 -7.74 15.32 0.58
CA LEU A 458 -7.36 16.73 0.64
C LEU A 458 -6.49 17.14 -0.55
N PHE A 459 -5.60 16.24 -1.02
CA PHE A 459 -4.83 16.46 -2.24
C PHE A 459 -5.75 16.63 -3.46
N ASN A 460 -6.76 15.76 -3.62
CA ASN A 460 -7.71 15.88 -4.73
C ASN A 460 -8.47 17.21 -4.70
N ILE A 461 -8.86 17.70 -3.52
CA ILE A 461 -9.52 19.01 -3.37
C ILE A 461 -8.61 20.14 -3.87
N VAL A 462 -7.32 20.11 -3.53
CA VAL A 462 -6.33 21.09 -4.04
C VAL A 462 -6.14 20.95 -5.55
N SER A 463 -6.07 19.70 -6.04
CA SER A 463 -5.91 19.39 -7.47
C SER A 463 -7.11 19.83 -8.31
N GLU A 464 -8.31 19.89 -7.72
CA GLU A 464 -9.52 20.37 -8.38
C GLU A 464 -9.37 21.81 -8.91
N VAL A 465 -8.54 22.63 -8.26
CA VAL A 465 -8.24 23.98 -8.75
C VAL A 465 -7.60 23.93 -10.14
N LEU A 466 -6.68 22.98 -10.39
CA LEU A 466 -6.10 22.78 -11.72
C LEU A 466 -7.17 22.32 -12.71
N ASN A 467 -8.05 21.40 -12.30
CA ASN A 467 -9.16 20.94 -13.15
C ASN A 467 -10.03 22.13 -13.60
N MET A 468 -10.45 22.97 -12.66
CA MET A 468 -11.27 24.15 -12.95
C MET A 468 -10.56 25.17 -13.84
N MET A 469 -9.26 25.42 -13.61
CA MET A 469 -8.46 26.30 -14.46
C MET A 469 -8.35 25.77 -15.89
N MET A 470 -8.16 24.46 -16.06
CA MET A 470 -8.07 23.81 -17.37
C MET A 470 -9.40 23.84 -18.12
N LEU A 471 -10.52 23.57 -17.43
CA LEU A 471 -11.86 23.65 -18.00
C LEU A 471 -12.20 25.09 -18.40
N LYS A 472 -11.89 26.08 -17.55
CA LYS A 472 -12.10 27.49 -17.87
C LYS A 472 -11.29 27.91 -19.09
N ALA A 473 -9.99 27.57 -19.12
CA ALA A 473 -9.11 27.88 -20.24
C ALA A 473 -9.59 27.28 -21.57
N SER A 474 -10.10 26.04 -21.56
CA SER A 474 -10.72 25.42 -22.75
C SER A 474 -12.02 26.15 -23.16
N SER A 475 -12.87 26.51 -22.20
CA SER A 475 -14.15 27.20 -22.48
C SER A 475 -13.99 28.58 -23.12
N ILE A 476 -12.90 29.29 -22.83
CA ILE A 476 -12.57 30.58 -23.45
C ILE A 476 -11.63 30.42 -24.66
N HIS A 477 -11.42 29.19 -25.14
CA HIS A 477 -10.60 28.85 -26.30
C HIS A 477 -9.13 29.28 -26.21
N LEU A 478 -8.55 29.35 -25.01
CA LEU A 478 -7.09 29.53 -24.86
C LEU A 478 -6.30 28.34 -25.44
N PHE A 479 -6.93 27.16 -25.43
CA PHE A 479 -6.46 25.98 -26.15
C PHE A 479 -7.61 25.07 -26.55
N GLU A 480 -7.37 24.21 -27.55
CA GLU A 480 -8.30 23.17 -27.96
C GLU A 480 -7.85 21.79 -27.47
N ASP A 481 -8.82 21.03 -26.98
CA ASP A 481 -8.69 19.72 -26.37
C ASP A 481 -9.05 18.56 -27.32
N ALA A 482 -9.03 17.33 -26.80
CA ALA A 482 -9.53 16.18 -27.55
C ALA A 482 -11.06 16.21 -27.61
N ARG A 483 -11.61 16.17 -28.83
CA ARG A 483 -13.06 16.18 -29.10
C ARG A 483 -13.51 14.87 -29.74
N PHE A 484 -14.69 14.42 -29.36
CA PHE A 484 -15.34 13.26 -29.94
C PHE A 484 -16.72 13.62 -30.49
N GLY A 485 -17.15 12.83 -31.48
CA GLY A 485 -18.52 12.69 -31.98
C GLY A 485 -19.32 13.96 -32.28
N SER A 486 -20.64 13.78 -32.42
CA SER A 486 -21.60 14.86 -32.67
C SER A 486 -22.10 15.50 -31.37
N ASN A 487 -21.99 14.81 -30.23
CA ASN A 487 -22.35 15.37 -28.92
C ASN A 487 -21.20 16.21 -28.31
N ASN A 488 -20.09 16.37 -29.04
CA ASN A 488 -18.97 17.23 -28.72
C ASN A 488 -18.41 16.96 -27.31
N VAL A 489 -18.13 15.69 -27.00
CA VAL A 489 -17.51 15.33 -25.71
C VAL A 489 -16.06 15.81 -25.69
N HIS A 490 -15.75 16.71 -24.77
CA HIS A 490 -14.43 17.32 -24.58
C HIS A 490 -13.63 16.61 -23.49
N VAL A 491 -12.36 16.28 -23.78
CA VAL A 491 -11.41 15.77 -22.79
C VAL A 491 -10.12 16.59 -22.84
N THR A 492 -9.99 17.53 -21.90
CA THR A 492 -8.79 18.38 -21.75
C THR A 492 -7.64 17.64 -21.08
N HIS A 493 -7.93 16.93 -19.99
CA HIS A 493 -6.93 16.26 -19.16
C HIS A 493 -7.55 15.10 -18.37
N LEU A 494 -6.68 14.19 -17.90
CA LEU A 494 -7.04 13.09 -17.00
C LEU A 494 -6.05 13.04 -15.85
N GLN A 495 -6.58 12.87 -14.65
CA GLN A 495 -5.80 12.84 -13.42
C GLN A 495 -6.03 11.54 -12.66
N PHE A 496 -4.94 11.02 -12.12
CA PHE A 496 -4.96 9.98 -11.11
C PHE A 496 -4.07 10.44 -9.95
N ALA A 497 -4.67 11.18 -9.02
CA ALA A 497 -3.95 11.96 -8.01
C ALA A 497 -2.96 12.92 -8.67
N ASP A 498 -1.65 12.76 -8.42
CA ASP A 498 -0.60 13.59 -9.00
C ASP A 498 -0.27 13.23 -10.46
N ASP A 499 -0.52 12.00 -10.92
CA ASP A 499 -0.29 11.61 -12.31
C ASP A 499 -1.32 12.31 -13.23
N THR A 500 -0.88 13.37 -13.93
CA THR A 500 -1.73 14.16 -14.83
C THR A 500 -1.26 14.04 -16.28
N ILE A 501 -2.20 13.76 -17.18
CA ILE A 501 -1.99 13.83 -18.64
C ILE A 501 -2.93 14.86 -19.25
N VAL A 502 -2.41 15.68 -20.15
CA VAL A 502 -3.14 16.74 -20.85
C VAL A 502 -3.16 16.43 -22.34
N PHE A 503 -4.30 16.67 -22.98
CA PHE A 503 -4.53 16.46 -24.40
C PHE A 503 -4.72 17.80 -25.09
N LEU A 504 -3.96 18.04 -26.16
CA LEU A 504 -3.94 19.31 -26.87
C LEU A 504 -3.91 19.12 -28.39
N ARG A 505 -4.63 19.94 -29.12
CA ARG A 505 -4.48 20.06 -30.58
C ARG A 505 -3.17 20.77 -30.95
N PRO A 506 -2.58 20.49 -32.14
CA PRO A 506 -1.25 20.97 -32.48
C PRO A 506 -1.24 22.42 -33.04
N LYS A 507 -1.51 23.43 -32.21
CA LYS A 507 -1.14 24.86 -32.44
C LYS A 507 -0.22 25.47 -31.37
N VAL A 508 0.88 26.13 -31.76
CA VAL A 508 1.94 26.61 -30.84
C VAL A 508 1.39 27.49 -29.72
N GLU A 509 0.45 28.37 -30.06
CA GLU A 509 -0.25 29.25 -29.14
C GLU A 509 -0.90 28.47 -27.98
N PHE A 510 -1.47 27.29 -28.26
CA PHE A 510 -2.13 26.46 -27.26
C PHE A 510 -1.16 25.93 -26.22
N VAL A 511 0.06 25.55 -26.60
CA VAL A 511 1.06 25.11 -25.59
C VAL A 511 1.59 26.27 -24.78
N VAL A 512 1.79 27.43 -25.39
CA VAL A 512 2.20 28.62 -24.66
C VAL A 512 1.13 29.01 -23.64
N ASN A 513 -0.15 29.00 -24.04
CA ASN A 513 -1.28 29.28 -23.16
C ASN A 513 -1.45 28.21 -22.07
N LEU A 514 -1.24 26.94 -22.39
CA LEU A 514 -1.20 25.87 -21.39
C LEU A 514 -0.10 26.13 -20.37
N LYS A 515 1.12 26.46 -20.81
CA LYS A 515 2.25 26.77 -19.91
C LYS A 515 1.93 27.93 -18.98
N ARG A 516 1.30 28.99 -19.50
CA ARG A 516 0.84 30.14 -18.71
C ARG A 516 -0.20 29.71 -17.67
N THR A 517 -1.18 28.90 -18.06
CA THR A 517 -2.22 28.36 -17.16
C THR A 517 -1.59 27.54 -16.03
N LEU A 518 -0.66 26.66 -16.37
CA LEU A 518 0.08 25.87 -15.39
C LEU A 518 0.90 26.74 -14.44
N HIS A 519 1.57 27.78 -14.94
CA HIS A 519 2.32 28.71 -14.10
C HIS A 519 1.41 29.50 -13.15
N CYS A 520 0.25 29.97 -13.63
CA CYS A 520 -0.75 30.58 -12.76
C CYS A 520 -1.20 29.61 -11.65
N PHE A 521 -1.37 28.33 -11.98
CA PHE A 521 -1.70 27.32 -10.98
C PHE A 521 -0.58 27.14 -9.94
N GLU A 522 0.69 27.08 -10.36
CA GLU A 522 1.84 27.03 -9.43
C GLU A 522 1.85 28.23 -8.49
N MET A 523 1.59 29.43 -9.01
CA MET A 523 1.54 30.67 -8.25
C MET A 523 0.41 30.66 -7.21
N VAL A 524 -0.77 30.15 -7.54
CA VAL A 524 -1.87 30.15 -6.57
C VAL A 524 -1.69 29.03 -5.53
N SER A 525 -1.33 27.82 -5.98
CA SER A 525 -1.34 26.60 -5.16
C SER A 525 -0.03 26.30 -4.42
N SER A 526 1.10 26.85 -4.87
CA SER A 526 2.46 26.41 -4.52
C SER A 526 2.81 24.97 -4.91
N LEU A 527 2.00 24.32 -5.74
CA LEU A 527 2.35 23.03 -6.33
C LEU A 527 3.14 23.24 -7.61
N HIS A 528 4.45 23.03 -7.52
CA HIS A 528 5.37 23.16 -8.65
C HIS A 528 5.37 21.92 -9.56
N ILE A 529 5.50 22.18 -10.86
CA ILE A 529 5.57 21.15 -11.90
C ILE A 529 7.04 20.96 -12.29
N ASN A 530 7.49 19.71 -12.25
CA ASN A 530 8.81 19.33 -12.71
C ASN A 530 8.81 19.20 -14.24
N PHE A 531 9.04 20.31 -14.94
CA PHE A 531 9.09 20.29 -16.41
C PHE A 531 10.20 19.37 -16.95
N PHE A 532 11.30 19.17 -16.20
CA PHE A 532 12.39 18.28 -16.61
C PHE A 532 12.02 16.78 -16.60
N LYS A 533 11.11 16.38 -15.70
CA LYS A 533 10.56 15.02 -15.63
C LYS A 533 9.28 14.87 -16.45
N SER A 534 8.60 15.98 -16.73
CA SER A 534 7.45 16.03 -17.61
C SER A 534 7.88 15.73 -19.06
N GLY A 535 6.94 15.20 -19.84
CA GLY A 535 7.19 14.74 -21.20
C GLY A 535 6.08 15.12 -22.17
N VAL A 536 6.45 15.39 -23.42
CA VAL A 536 5.53 15.72 -24.52
C VAL A 536 5.62 14.62 -25.57
N ALA A 537 4.47 14.10 -25.97
CA ALA A 537 4.35 13.03 -26.96
C ALA A 537 3.45 13.45 -28.11
N LYS A 538 3.89 13.15 -29.33
CA LYS A 538 3.11 13.41 -30.55
C LYS A 538 2.30 12.18 -30.96
N VAL A 539 1.09 12.42 -31.44
CA VAL A 539 0.18 11.40 -31.96
C VAL A 539 -0.27 11.81 -33.37
N GLY A 540 -0.22 10.87 -34.33
CA GLY A 540 -0.62 11.14 -35.71
C GLY A 540 0.50 11.78 -36.53
N LYS A 541 0.14 12.37 -37.68
CA LYS A 541 1.09 12.95 -38.66
C LYS A 541 1.54 14.37 -38.31
N ILE A 542 1.84 14.60 -37.04
CA ILE A 542 2.46 15.83 -36.57
C ILE A 542 3.96 15.68 -36.85
N GLY A 543 4.54 16.49 -37.74
CA GLY A 543 5.95 16.41 -38.16
C GLY A 543 6.97 16.61 -37.01
N ASN A 544 7.95 17.50 -37.20
CA ASN A 544 8.95 17.79 -36.16
C ASN A 544 8.45 18.75 -35.06
N MET A 545 7.17 19.12 -35.08
CA MET A 545 6.59 20.05 -34.11
C MET A 545 6.71 19.52 -32.66
N GLY A 546 6.57 18.22 -32.41
CA GLY A 546 6.69 17.68 -31.04
C GLY A 546 7.99 18.10 -30.31
N ASP A 547 9.12 18.17 -31.03
CA ASP A 547 10.42 18.55 -30.46
C ASP A 547 10.52 20.05 -30.18
N THR A 548 10.01 20.89 -31.09
CA THR A 548 9.93 22.36 -30.91
C THR A 548 9.09 22.73 -29.69
N TRP A 549 8.06 21.95 -29.41
CA TRP A 549 7.12 22.18 -28.34
C TRP A 549 7.64 21.67 -26.99
N ALA A 550 8.30 20.52 -27.00
CA ALA A 550 9.06 20.04 -25.86
C ALA A 550 10.11 21.10 -25.42
N LYS A 551 10.83 21.72 -26.37
CA LYS A 551 11.74 22.84 -26.10
C LYS A 551 11.03 24.04 -25.48
N SER A 552 9.86 24.42 -26.01
CA SER A 552 9.07 25.56 -25.52
C SER A 552 8.59 25.35 -24.07
N LEU A 553 8.18 24.14 -23.73
CA LEU A 553 7.80 23.75 -22.36
C LEU A 553 8.99 23.45 -21.45
N ARG A 554 10.21 23.32 -21.99
CA ARG A 554 11.40 22.80 -21.30
C ARG A 554 11.20 21.36 -20.77
N CYS A 555 10.51 20.55 -21.57
CA CYS A 555 10.20 19.15 -21.30
C CYS A 555 10.97 18.21 -22.22
N LYS A 556 10.94 16.92 -21.89
CA LYS A 556 11.49 15.87 -22.76
C LYS A 556 10.51 15.54 -23.87
N ALA A 557 10.99 15.47 -25.11
CA ALA A 557 10.23 14.87 -26.20
C ALA A 557 10.23 13.34 -26.01
N VAL A 558 9.06 12.72 -26.05
CA VAL A 558 8.88 11.29 -25.83
C VAL A 558 8.08 10.70 -26.99
N ASN A 559 8.54 9.56 -27.51
CA ASN A 559 7.82 8.84 -28.57
C ASN A 559 6.85 7.82 -27.98
N LEU A 560 5.71 7.63 -28.65
CA LEU A 560 4.81 6.53 -28.31
C LEU A 560 5.44 5.18 -28.67
N PRO A 561 5.20 4.13 -27.86
CA PRO A 561 4.30 4.07 -26.71
C PRO A 561 4.90 4.58 -25.39
N ILE A 562 4.06 5.13 -24.51
CA ILE A 562 4.45 5.70 -23.21
C ILE A 562 3.69 5.01 -22.08
N ASN A 563 4.31 4.92 -20.90
CA ASN A 563 3.69 4.33 -19.71
C ASN A 563 2.79 5.35 -18.97
N TYR A 564 1.48 5.15 -19.17
CA TYR A 564 0.27 5.61 -18.45
C TYR A 564 -0.13 4.74 -17.26
N LEU A 565 0.04 5.14 -15.99
CA LEU A 565 -0.44 4.33 -14.85
C LEU A 565 0.04 2.86 -14.91
N GLU A 566 1.34 2.66 -15.17
CA GLU A 566 1.98 1.35 -15.41
C GLU A 566 1.54 0.59 -16.68
N LEU A 567 0.71 1.18 -17.55
CA LEU A 567 0.27 0.59 -18.80
C LEU A 567 0.85 1.33 -20.02
N PRO A 568 1.36 0.61 -21.03
CA PRO A 568 1.84 1.23 -22.26
C PRO A 568 0.66 1.59 -23.17
N PHE A 569 0.28 2.86 -23.23
CA PHE A 569 -0.78 3.32 -24.13
C PHE A 569 -0.19 3.68 -25.51
N GLY A 570 -0.99 3.46 -26.56
CA GLY A 570 -0.55 3.62 -27.95
C GLY A 570 0.27 2.45 -28.52
N ALA A 571 0.59 1.44 -27.70
CA ALA A 571 1.21 0.18 -28.13
C ALA A 571 0.17 -0.84 -28.63
N ASN A 572 0.62 -1.85 -29.37
CA ASN A 572 -0.25 -2.92 -29.86
C ASN A 572 -0.30 -4.12 -28.88
N PRO A 573 -1.43 -4.39 -28.22
CA PRO A 573 -1.56 -5.48 -27.25
C PRO A 573 -1.44 -6.88 -27.86
N ASN A 574 -1.58 -7.03 -29.19
CA ASN A 574 -1.41 -8.32 -29.86
C ASN A 574 0.07 -8.75 -29.96
N ARG A 575 1.02 -7.83 -29.77
CA ARG A 575 2.46 -8.12 -29.83
C ARG A 575 2.95 -8.69 -28.51
N LYS A 576 3.82 -9.72 -28.55
CA LYS A 576 4.42 -10.32 -27.35
C LYS A 576 5.18 -9.30 -26.49
N ASN A 577 5.92 -8.38 -27.13
CA ASN A 577 6.72 -7.35 -26.45
C ASN A 577 5.89 -6.44 -25.54
N PHE A 578 4.60 -6.22 -25.85
CA PHE A 578 3.68 -5.45 -25.00
C PHE A 578 3.55 -6.04 -23.60
N TRP A 579 3.60 -7.37 -23.48
CA TRP A 579 3.38 -8.12 -22.25
C TRP A 579 4.68 -8.41 -21.49
N GLU A 580 5.83 -8.13 -22.08
CA GLU A 580 7.14 -8.41 -21.49
C GLU A 580 7.34 -7.78 -20.09
N PRO A 581 6.89 -6.54 -19.82
CA PRO A 581 6.99 -5.96 -18.47
C PRO A 581 6.30 -6.81 -17.39
N VAL A 582 5.16 -7.43 -17.71
CA VAL A 582 4.42 -8.31 -16.79
C VAL A 582 5.21 -9.60 -16.54
N VAL A 583 5.76 -10.18 -17.60
CA VAL A 583 6.53 -11.42 -17.50
C VAL A 583 7.82 -11.22 -16.70
N LEU A 584 8.56 -10.13 -16.96
CA LEU A 584 9.76 -9.77 -16.20
C LEU A 584 9.44 -9.51 -14.72
N LYS A 585 8.27 -8.93 -14.41
CA LYS A 585 7.82 -8.73 -13.02
C LYS A 585 7.60 -10.06 -12.30
N ILE A 586 7.03 -11.05 -12.98
CA ILE A 586 6.86 -12.42 -12.48
C ILE A 586 8.23 -13.09 -12.28
N GLU A 587 9.10 -13.06 -13.28
CA GLU A 587 10.45 -13.65 -13.20
C GLU A 587 11.27 -13.04 -12.06
N LYS A 588 11.25 -11.71 -11.92
CA LYS A 588 11.92 -10.99 -10.82
C LYS A 588 11.37 -11.36 -9.45
N GLN A 589 10.07 -11.65 -9.36
CA GLN A 589 9.46 -12.08 -8.11
C GLN A 589 9.83 -13.52 -7.76
N LEU A 590 9.80 -14.41 -8.75
CA LEU A 590 10.24 -15.80 -8.61
C LEU A 590 11.71 -15.88 -8.16
N ALA A 591 12.59 -15.02 -8.70
CA ALA A 591 13.98 -14.95 -8.28
C ALA A 591 14.18 -14.51 -6.82
N GLN A 592 13.26 -13.70 -6.26
CA GLN A 592 13.33 -13.29 -4.86
C GLN A 592 12.91 -14.42 -3.91
N TRP A 593 11.98 -15.26 -4.35
CA TRP A 593 11.52 -16.41 -3.58
C TRP A 593 12.51 -17.55 -3.73
N LYS A 594 13.48 -17.60 -2.81
CA LYS A 594 14.44 -18.71 -2.70
C LYS A 594 13.68 -20.04 -2.53
N MET A 595 13.41 -20.72 -3.65
CA MET A 595 12.51 -21.89 -3.78
C MET A 595 12.80 -23.02 -2.77
N ARG A 596 14.06 -23.11 -2.31
CA ARG A 596 14.55 -24.08 -1.32
C ARG A 596 13.87 -23.98 0.04
N PHE A 597 13.28 -22.84 0.38
CA PHE A 597 12.65 -22.62 1.70
C PHE A 597 11.11 -22.71 1.67
N LEU A 598 10.50 -23.06 0.53
CA LEU A 598 9.05 -23.06 0.37
C LEU A 598 8.49 -24.47 0.19
N SER A 599 7.51 -24.82 1.01
CA SER A 599 6.71 -26.04 0.86
C SER A 599 5.88 -26.02 -0.42
N MET A 600 5.42 -27.19 -0.90
CA MET A 600 4.55 -27.30 -2.07
C MET A 600 3.22 -26.54 -1.87
N GLY A 601 2.67 -26.60 -0.65
CA GLY A 601 1.52 -25.78 -0.25
C GLY A 601 1.83 -24.29 -0.36
N GLY A 602 2.94 -23.84 0.23
CA GLY A 602 3.39 -22.44 0.14
C GLY A 602 3.52 -21.94 -1.31
N ARG A 603 4.06 -22.76 -2.21
CA ARG A 603 4.16 -22.47 -3.65
C ARG A 603 2.81 -22.36 -4.32
N LEU A 604 1.89 -23.31 -4.07
CA LEU A 604 0.52 -23.27 -4.60
C LEU A 604 -0.16 -21.97 -4.24
N VAL A 605 -0.10 -21.60 -2.96
CA VAL A 605 -0.72 -20.36 -2.51
C VAL A 605 -0.06 -19.22 -3.32
N LEU A 606 1.28 -19.19 -3.48
CA LEU A 606 2.00 -18.02 -4.01
C LEU A 606 1.65 -17.80 -5.47
N ILE A 607 1.46 -18.90 -6.20
CA ILE A 607 0.91 -18.88 -7.54
C ILE A 607 -0.49 -18.25 -7.53
N LYS A 608 -1.38 -18.73 -6.67
CA LYS A 608 -2.79 -18.31 -6.65
C LYS A 608 -3.02 -16.84 -6.31
N TYR A 609 -2.34 -16.29 -5.30
CA TYR A 609 -2.67 -14.93 -4.84
C TYR A 609 -1.59 -13.90 -5.12
N VAL A 610 -0.39 -14.30 -5.56
CA VAL A 610 0.65 -13.33 -5.97
C VAL A 610 0.92 -13.41 -7.46
N LEU A 611 1.28 -14.58 -8.01
CA LEU A 611 1.62 -14.64 -9.43
C LEU A 611 0.39 -14.47 -10.33
N ALA A 612 -0.77 -15.00 -9.96
CA ALA A 612 -2.01 -14.81 -10.72
C ALA A 612 -2.56 -13.37 -10.62
N SER A 613 -2.26 -12.64 -9.54
CA SER A 613 -2.69 -11.25 -9.39
C SER A 613 -1.83 -10.27 -10.19
N MET A 614 -0.56 -10.59 -10.44
CA MET A 614 0.36 -9.73 -11.21
C MET A 614 -0.14 -9.34 -12.62
N PRO A 615 -0.61 -10.27 -13.47
CA PRO A 615 -1.11 -9.93 -14.79
C PRO A 615 -2.52 -9.31 -14.76
N THR A 616 -3.24 -9.39 -13.63
CA THR A 616 -4.67 -9.03 -13.52
C THR A 616 -4.96 -7.64 -14.08
N TYR A 617 -4.08 -6.66 -13.83
CA TYR A 617 -4.26 -5.29 -14.31
C TYR A 617 -4.13 -5.13 -15.83
N PHE A 618 -3.28 -5.91 -16.49
CA PHE A 618 -3.19 -5.89 -17.96
C PHE A 618 -4.35 -6.67 -18.59
N ILE A 619 -4.67 -7.87 -18.05
CA ILE A 619 -5.75 -8.71 -18.59
C ILE A 619 -7.15 -8.18 -18.28
N SER A 620 -7.28 -7.17 -17.41
CA SER A 620 -8.56 -6.50 -17.21
C SER A 620 -8.90 -5.52 -18.33
N ILE A 621 -7.93 -5.12 -19.16
CA ILE A 621 -8.13 -4.15 -20.25
C ILE A 621 -7.88 -4.80 -21.61
N PHE A 622 -6.88 -5.69 -21.70
CA PHE A 622 -6.43 -6.24 -22.98
C PHE A 622 -6.68 -7.73 -23.10
N LYS A 623 -7.01 -8.19 -24.32
CA LYS A 623 -7.04 -9.61 -24.65
C LYS A 623 -5.62 -10.15 -24.76
N MET A 624 -5.29 -11.14 -23.94
CA MET A 624 -3.95 -11.74 -23.88
C MET A 624 -3.73 -12.70 -25.05
N PRO A 625 -2.60 -12.59 -25.77
CA PRO A 625 -2.22 -13.58 -26.79
C PRO A 625 -1.92 -14.95 -26.17
N LEU A 626 -2.34 -16.03 -26.85
CA LEU A 626 -2.14 -17.41 -26.40
C LEU A 626 -0.67 -17.74 -26.07
N GLY A 627 0.28 -17.22 -26.87
CA GLY A 627 1.71 -17.45 -26.64
C GLY A 627 2.21 -16.85 -25.32
N VAL A 628 1.68 -15.70 -24.91
CA VAL A 628 2.02 -15.05 -23.63
C VAL A 628 1.41 -15.83 -22.47
N ALA A 629 0.14 -16.23 -22.59
CA ALA A 629 -0.53 -17.05 -21.59
C ALA A 629 0.22 -18.38 -21.34
N LYS A 630 0.66 -19.05 -22.43
CA LYS A 630 1.49 -20.27 -22.34
C LYS A 630 2.83 -20.01 -21.64
N ARG A 631 3.50 -18.88 -21.91
CA ARG A 631 4.76 -18.50 -21.24
C ARG A 631 4.57 -18.29 -19.74
N ILE A 632 3.52 -17.57 -19.32
CA ILE A 632 3.24 -17.34 -17.90
C ILE A 632 2.84 -18.66 -17.21
N ALA A 633 1.99 -19.48 -17.83
CA ALA A 633 1.61 -20.78 -17.31
C ALA A 633 2.83 -21.72 -17.15
N LYS A 634 3.80 -21.65 -18.07
CA LYS A 634 5.08 -22.36 -17.94
C LYS A 634 5.86 -21.90 -16.71
N LEU A 635 6.01 -20.59 -16.50
CA LEU A 635 6.70 -20.07 -15.30
C LEU A 635 6.02 -20.49 -13.98
N GLN A 636 4.68 -20.47 -13.93
CA GLN A 636 3.93 -20.93 -12.77
C GLN A 636 4.13 -22.43 -12.51
N ARG A 637 4.12 -23.23 -13.57
CA ARG A 637 4.34 -24.68 -13.53
C ARG A 637 5.75 -25.03 -13.08
N ASP A 638 6.75 -24.40 -13.67
CA ASP A 638 8.16 -24.60 -13.34
C ASP A 638 8.44 -24.20 -11.89
N PHE A 639 7.79 -23.15 -11.38
CA PHE A 639 7.87 -22.76 -9.97
C PHE A 639 7.17 -23.75 -9.03
N PHE A 640 6.02 -24.30 -9.44
CA PHE A 640 5.30 -25.28 -8.63
C PHE A 640 6.13 -26.55 -8.45
N TRP A 641 6.59 -27.14 -9.56
CA TRP A 641 7.26 -28.44 -9.57
C TRP A 641 8.79 -28.40 -9.37
N GLY A 642 9.45 -27.29 -9.69
CA GLY A 642 10.92 -27.18 -9.70
C GLY A 642 11.57 -27.19 -8.31
N ASP A 643 12.85 -27.54 -8.20
CA ASP A 643 13.57 -27.63 -6.92
C ASP A 643 14.70 -26.60 -6.75
N GLY A 644 14.70 -25.56 -7.60
CA GLY A 644 15.77 -24.56 -7.66
C GLY A 644 16.97 -24.99 -8.52
N VAL A 645 17.33 -24.12 -9.46
CA VAL A 645 18.55 -23.98 -10.30
C VAL A 645 19.14 -25.20 -11.03
N SER A 646 18.99 -26.47 -10.63
CA SER A 646 19.71 -27.56 -11.34
C SER A 646 19.05 -28.94 -11.50
N LYS A 647 17.82 -29.18 -11.01
CA LYS A 647 17.13 -30.47 -11.27
C LYS A 647 15.77 -30.26 -11.95
N ARG A 648 15.64 -30.74 -13.19
CA ARG A 648 14.32 -30.88 -13.86
C ARG A 648 13.57 -32.00 -13.14
N LYS A 649 12.49 -31.67 -12.42
CA LYS A 649 11.55 -32.68 -11.89
C LYS A 649 10.47 -32.94 -12.94
N ILE A 650 10.05 -34.20 -13.04
CA ILE A 650 8.95 -34.62 -13.89
C ILE A 650 7.66 -33.98 -13.33
N HIS A 651 6.84 -33.41 -14.20
CA HIS A 651 5.51 -32.94 -13.84
C HIS A 651 4.59 -34.16 -13.73
N ILE A 652 4.30 -34.58 -12.50
CA ILE A 652 3.55 -35.81 -12.22
C ILE A 652 2.09 -35.70 -12.70
N VAL A 653 1.53 -34.49 -12.69
CA VAL A 653 0.15 -34.21 -13.08
C VAL A 653 0.12 -33.11 -14.13
N ASP A 654 -0.77 -33.26 -15.13
CA ASP A 654 -0.99 -32.25 -16.15
C ASP A 654 -1.44 -30.91 -15.54
N TRP A 655 -0.95 -29.82 -16.13
CA TRP A 655 -1.21 -28.47 -15.62
C TRP A 655 -2.69 -28.08 -15.72
N ASN A 656 -3.42 -28.55 -16.74
CA ASN A 656 -4.84 -28.23 -16.86
C ASN A 656 -5.64 -28.90 -15.76
N THR A 657 -5.29 -30.13 -15.37
CA THR A 657 -5.88 -30.84 -14.23
C THR A 657 -5.65 -30.07 -12.92
N ILE A 658 -4.43 -29.54 -12.71
CA ILE A 658 -4.10 -28.72 -11.54
C ILE A 658 -4.92 -27.42 -11.51
N CYS A 659 -5.19 -26.84 -12.68
CA CYS A 659 -5.97 -25.60 -12.81
C CYS A 659 -7.48 -25.78 -12.56
N LYS A 660 -8.01 -27.00 -12.57
CA LYS A 660 -9.43 -27.25 -12.27
C LYS A 660 -9.80 -26.83 -10.86
N SER A 661 -11.10 -26.67 -10.60
CA SER A 661 -11.61 -26.36 -9.27
C SER A 661 -11.27 -27.47 -8.28
N LYS A 662 -11.30 -27.18 -6.97
CA LYS A 662 -11.11 -28.21 -5.94
C LYS A 662 -12.21 -29.28 -5.97
N ALA A 663 -13.42 -28.90 -6.39
CA ALA A 663 -14.54 -29.84 -6.53
C ALA A 663 -14.28 -30.84 -7.67
N ASP A 664 -13.60 -30.39 -8.74
CA ASP A 664 -13.28 -31.19 -9.92
C ASP A 664 -11.91 -31.90 -9.80
N GLY A 665 -11.38 -32.06 -8.57
CA GLY A 665 -10.11 -32.74 -8.30
C GLY A 665 -8.84 -31.92 -8.61
N GLY A 666 -8.97 -30.63 -8.96
CA GLY A 666 -7.84 -29.74 -9.18
C GLY A 666 -7.38 -29.00 -7.93
N LEU A 667 -6.31 -28.20 -8.06
CA LEU A 667 -5.81 -27.38 -6.97
C LEU A 667 -6.44 -25.99 -6.95
N GLY A 668 -7.27 -25.62 -7.93
CA GLY A 668 -7.98 -24.34 -8.04
C GLY A 668 -7.08 -23.17 -8.46
N ILE A 669 -6.11 -23.41 -9.34
CA ILE A 669 -5.31 -22.34 -9.97
C ILE A 669 -6.10 -21.80 -11.17
N GLY A 670 -6.57 -20.55 -11.09
CA GLY A 670 -7.39 -19.96 -12.17
C GLY A 670 -6.68 -19.96 -13.53
N HIS A 671 -7.40 -20.40 -14.56
CA HIS A 671 -6.88 -20.40 -15.93
C HIS A 671 -6.84 -18.97 -16.48
N LEU A 672 -5.65 -18.47 -16.83
CA LEU A 672 -5.41 -17.06 -17.19
C LEU A 672 -6.31 -16.56 -18.33
N LEU A 673 -6.56 -17.39 -19.35
CA LEU A 673 -7.40 -17.00 -20.49
C LEU A 673 -8.90 -16.89 -20.13
N VAL A 674 -9.37 -17.76 -19.22
CA VAL A 674 -10.75 -17.72 -18.73
C VAL A 674 -10.93 -16.49 -17.85
N GLN A 675 -9.95 -16.21 -16.98
CA GLN A 675 -9.92 -15.01 -16.17
C GLN A 675 -9.88 -13.73 -17.02
N ASN A 676 -9.05 -13.70 -18.07
CA ASN A 676 -8.97 -12.57 -19.00
C ASN A 676 -10.33 -12.32 -19.66
N THR A 677 -10.98 -13.37 -20.18
CA THR A 677 -12.30 -13.25 -20.81
C THR A 677 -13.34 -12.74 -19.82
N GLY A 678 -13.41 -13.29 -18.60
CA GLY A 678 -14.34 -12.83 -17.57
C GLY A 678 -14.12 -11.36 -17.17
N LEU A 679 -12.87 -10.90 -17.08
CA LEU A 679 -12.56 -9.51 -16.78
C LEU A 679 -12.89 -8.56 -17.95
N LEU A 680 -12.78 -9.02 -19.20
CA LEU A 680 -13.24 -8.24 -20.36
C LEU A 680 -14.77 -8.15 -20.41
N VAL A 681 -15.49 -9.24 -20.10
CA VAL A 681 -16.96 -9.23 -19.99
C VAL A 681 -17.45 -8.27 -18.91
N LYS A 682 -16.68 -8.07 -17.84
CA LYS A 682 -16.98 -7.06 -16.82
C LYS A 682 -17.13 -5.66 -17.42
N TRP A 683 -16.43 -5.30 -18.49
CA TRP A 683 -16.61 -4.01 -19.17
C TRP A 683 -17.97 -3.89 -19.85
N LEU A 684 -18.51 -4.98 -20.41
CA LEU A 684 -19.87 -4.98 -20.98
C LEU A 684 -20.91 -4.73 -19.89
N TRP A 685 -20.76 -5.41 -18.75
CA TRP A 685 -21.61 -5.18 -17.58
C TRP A 685 -21.52 -3.74 -17.07
N ARG A 686 -20.30 -3.19 -16.98
CA ARG A 686 -20.08 -1.79 -16.59
C ARG A 686 -20.71 -0.83 -17.59
N PHE A 687 -20.58 -1.09 -18.89
CA PHE A 687 -21.16 -0.26 -19.94
C PHE A 687 -22.69 -0.17 -19.82
N GLY A 688 -23.35 -1.28 -19.49
CA GLY A 688 -24.78 -1.31 -19.22
C GLY A 688 -25.22 -0.55 -17.97
N ARG A 689 -24.41 -0.59 -16.90
CA ARG A 689 -24.77 -0.04 -15.58
C ARG A 689 -24.32 1.41 -15.34
N GLU A 690 -23.15 1.80 -15.84
CA GLU A 690 -22.55 3.12 -15.59
C GLU A 690 -23.01 4.13 -16.66
N VAL A 691 -24.18 4.75 -16.45
CA VAL A 691 -24.82 5.58 -17.49
C VAL A 691 -24.12 6.92 -17.73
N ASN A 692 -23.65 7.59 -16.68
CA ASN A 692 -23.15 8.96 -16.74
C ASN A 692 -21.62 9.07 -16.74
N SER A 693 -20.88 7.96 -16.81
CA SER A 693 -19.42 7.99 -16.71
C SER A 693 -18.77 8.62 -17.95
N LEU A 694 -17.73 9.42 -17.75
CA LEU A 694 -16.95 10.04 -18.84
C LEU A 694 -16.48 9.01 -19.88
N TRP A 695 -15.98 7.86 -19.43
CA TRP A 695 -15.46 6.82 -20.33
C TRP A 695 -16.56 6.25 -21.23
N LYS A 696 -17.79 6.07 -20.72
CA LYS A 696 -18.93 5.61 -21.52
C LYS A 696 -19.32 6.68 -22.54
N ARG A 697 -19.40 7.95 -22.11
CA ARG A 697 -19.72 9.07 -23.01
C ARG A 697 -18.73 9.17 -24.17
N VAL A 698 -17.42 9.08 -23.89
CA VAL A 698 -16.37 9.07 -24.91
C VAL A 698 -16.54 7.91 -25.90
N ILE A 699 -16.78 6.68 -25.42
CA ILE A 699 -16.98 5.52 -26.30
C ILE A 699 -18.25 5.69 -27.14
N CYS A 700 -19.38 6.03 -26.51
CA CYS A 700 -20.66 6.19 -27.20
C CYS A 700 -20.56 7.23 -28.32
N ASP A 701 -19.98 8.39 -28.01
CA ASP A 701 -19.86 9.50 -28.95
C ASP A 701 -18.88 9.21 -30.08
N LYS A 702 -17.77 8.52 -29.79
CA LYS A 702 -16.81 8.08 -30.81
C LYS A 702 -17.40 7.09 -31.82
N TYR A 703 -18.26 6.17 -31.35
CA TYR A 703 -18.82 5.10 -32.17
C TYR A 703 -20.25 5.36 -32.65
N GLY A 704 -20.79 6.57 -32.42
CA GLY A 704 -22.12 6.96 -32.90
C GLY A 704 -23.28 6.26 -32.18
N ALA A 705 -23.07 5.80 -30.95
CA ALA A 705 -24.10 5.14 -30.14
C ALA A 705 -24.74 6.15 -29.16
N ASN A 706 -26.06 6.10 -29.01
CA ASN A 706 -26.76 6.92 -28.02
C ASN A 706 -26.62 6.29 -26.62
N THR A 707 -26.24 7.09 -25.62
CA THR A 707 -26.02 6.62 -24.24
C THR A 707 -27.31 6.11 -23.56
N LYS A 708 -28.48 6.55 -24.05
CA LYS A 708 -29.80 6.19 -23.53
C LYS A 708 -30.34 4.87 -24.07
N ASP A 709 -29.97 4.49 -25.29
CA ASP A 709 -30.56 3.33 -26.00
C ASP A 709 -29.87 2.00 -25.67
N LEU A 710 -28.73 2.04 -24.98
CA LEU A 710 -27.92 0.87 -24.60
C LEU A 710 -27.94 0.64 -23.09
N ARG A 711 -29.16 0.54 -22.52
CA ARG A 711 -29.38 0.13 -21.13
C ARG A 711 -29.65 -1.37 -21.06
N TRP A 712 -29.06 -2.02 -20.07
CA TRP A 712 -29.47 -3.39 -19.71
C TRP A 712 -30.67 -3.26 -18.76
N ASP A 713 -31.86 -3.10 -19.32
CA ASP A 713 -33.09 -3.16 -18.53
C ASP A 713 -33.42 -4.62 -18.24
N TRP A 714 -32.99 -5.12 -17.07
CA TRP A 714 -33.51 -6.36 -16.51
C TRP A 714 -34.91 -6.10 -15.95
N LYS A 715 -35.88 -5.77 -16.82
CA LYS A 715 -37.28 -6.06 -16.51
C LYS A 715 -37.53 -7.46 -17.05
N SER A 716 -37.82 -8.36 -16.12
CA SER A 716 -38.32 -9.71 -16.34
C SER A 716 -39.23 -9.75 -17.56
N SER A 717 -38.76 -10.38 -18.64
CA SER A 717 -39.62 -10.98 -19.65
C SER A 717 -40.38 -12.13 -18.99
N GLY A 718 -41.40 -11.76 -18.22
CA GLY A 718 -42.50 -12.63 -17.84
C GLY A 718 -43.61 -12.42 -18.86
N THR A 719 -43.61 -13.27 -19.87
CA THR A 719 -44.79 -13.81 -20.54
C THR A 719 -44.47 -15.25 -20.87
#